data_AF-A0A0P9EMF8-F1
#
_entry.id   AF-A0A0P9EMF8-F1
#
_cell.length_a   1.000
_cell.length_b   1.000
_cell.length_c   1.000
_cell.angle_alpha   90.00
_cell.angle_beta   90.00
_cell.angle_gamma   90.00
#
_symmetry.space_group_name_H-M   'P 1'
#
loop_
_entity.id
_entity.type
_entity.pdbx_description
1 polymer ?
#
loop_
_entity_poly.entity_id
_entity_poly.type
_entity_poly.pdbx_seq_one_letter_code
_entity_poly.pdbx_strand_id
1 'polypeptide(L)'
;MTTPASTAPATEPTDSPDTGPAPRQLAQADLAPQLPLARANLARREGHGRDDIDNDDDPALVEGIDPFAPIELSSSLPSTASSPPTLASLFDSTFAALDASTASLLSSSLPASLAARFSDGGVPGTALSAASQRTALQAALDCAASEGQWVHDPRGDRLVDEARGLVVHKQDPRYNACDKRFYKGRAPASRSGDDAAGAEWDVRPSLKWRWEPSPLCPALPRPPSTSSSSSSRTRFCTLLAHKSILLVGDSTQYSLHDLVLDHAATAPQSCYGDLYCKEHLLCADVLAAARQGRDADVETAERDERVFGDVPLPPGMTSARHLERRAAAGAHGSSAKSRYSSAATGTLLRYRRSDGLRPSTQHTAPTYRHPATGVREVNQPWLADARRSDVVVVTKPPLPLPLRAADAAFWADLDAAAARGRVARAEKLVELAAEWTRETWVPELVDALRAVRSPPSSGAQLVVYRSGWRQHADCAAPLSSEGAGGAEGDGLPPRGAPPGLEALLGAPSEGSFSVDGDAQDDEPDVPLHIAWHNAQLVLQNAVTRATVVPAFGAVYLDLETPLSIWRSGMVGSSAAPSASQALVFQGAPQGPGAGLRTPASGDCTRYCLPSPGLALETHFLGALASVFEAGWAGEESEFEHEWVGEGFVGIKEREQL
;
A
#
# COMPACT_ATOMS: atom_id res chain seq x y z
N MET A 1 -35.83 -9.26 -58.36
CA MET A 1 -34.94 -9.99 -57.45
C MET A 1 -35.69 -10.15 -56.13
N THR A 2 -36.67 -11.06 -56.11
CA THR A 2 -36.59 -12.46 -55.64
C THR A 2 -36.65 -12.59 -54.12
N THR A 3 -37.89 -12.67 -53.62
CA THR A 3 -38.31 -13.52 -52.48
C THR A 3 -37.93 -14.99 -52.76
N PRO A 4 -37.68 -15.82 -51.72
CA PRO A 4 -38.73 -16.69 -51.14
C PRO A 4 -38.43 -17.00 -49.64
N ALA A 5 -39.09 -17.89 -48.90
CA ALA A 5 -40.48 -18.37 -48.76
C ALA A 5 -40.47 -19.24 -47.48
N SER A 6 -41.63 -19.31 -46.83
CA SER A 6 -41.94 -20.13 -45.66
C SER A 6 -42.14 -21.61 -46.02
N THR A 7 -41.74 -22.54 -45.14
CA THR A 7 -42.51 -23.78 -44.88
C THR A 7 -42.08 -24.44 -43.56
N ALA A 8 -43.06 -24.68 -42.68
CA ALA A 8 -43.00 -25.62 -41.56
C ALA A 8 -43.18 -27.08 -42.05
N PRO A 9 -42.99 -28.09 -41.18
CA PRO A 9 -44.19 -28.76 -40.69
C PRO A 9 -44.17 -29.13 -39.19
N ALA A 10 -45.37 -29.39 -38.70
CA ALA A 10 -45.75 -29.76 -37.34
C ALA A 10 -45.57 -31.26 -37.04
N THR A 11 -45.34 -31.59 -35.77
CA THR A 11 -45.71 -32.88 -35.15
C THR A 11 -46.11 -32.65 -33.70
N GLU A 12 -47.31 -33.14 -33.37
CA GLU A 12 -47.99 -33.17 -32.07
C GLU A 12 -47.58 -34.40 -31.21
N PRO A 13 -48.05 -34.55 -29.96
CA PRO A 13 -47.25 -35.00 -28.82
C PRO A 13 -47.47 -36.47 -28.43
N THR A 14 -46.55 -36.99 -27.61
CA THR A 14 -46.77 -38.20 -26.80
C THR A 14 -46.42 -37.92 -25.34
N ASP A 15 -47.44 -38.07 -24.50
CA ASP A 15 -47.39 -38.16 -23.04
C ASP A 15 -46.53 -39.34 -22.57
N SER A 16 -45.73 -39.13 -21.52
CA SER A 16 -45.79 -39.90 -20.26
C SER A 16 -44.71 -39.46 -19.24
N PRO A 17 -44.95 -39.67 -17.93
CA PRO A 17 -44.28 -38.92 -16.88
C PRO A 17 -43.05 -39.67 -16.33
N ASP A 18 -41.96 -38.95 -16.08
CA ASP A 18 -40.85 -39.47 -15.30
C ASP A 18 -40.67 -38.63 -14.03
N THR A 19 -40.87 -39.30 -12.90
CA THR A 19 -40.74 -38.79 -11.54
C THR A 19 -39.29 -38.48 -11.22
N GLY A 20 -38.92 -37.20 -11.25
CA GLY A 20 -37.63 -36.71 -10.75
C GLY A 20 -37.62 -36.56 -9.22
N PRO A 21 -36.51 -36.87 -8.54
CA PRO A 21 -36.43 -36.82 -7.08
C PRO A 21 -36.32 -35.38 -6.55
N ALA A 22 -36.88 -35.18 -5.37
CA ALA A 22 -36.93 -33.92 -4.63
C ALA A 22 -35.54 -33.25 -4.45
N PRO A 23 -35.49 -31.90 -4.37
CA PRO A 23 -34.24 -31.19 -4.11
C PRO A 23 -33.74 -31.48 -2.69
N ARG A 24 -32.52 -32.03 -2.60
CA ARG A 24 -31.75 -32.10 -1.36
C ARG A 24 -31.48 -30.69 -0.86
N GLN A 25 -32.04 -30.37 0.30
CA GLN A 25 -31.61 -29.24 1.12
C GLN A 25 -30.10 -29.39 1.42
N LEU A 26 -29.30 -28.47 0.91
CA LEU A 26 -27.92 -28.28 1.34
C LEU A 26 -27.96 -27.66 2.73
N ALA A 27 -27.56 -28.46 3.72
CA ALA A 27 -27.34 -28.00 5.08
C ALA A 27 -26.24 -26.94 5.08
N GLN A 28 -26.55 -25.77 5.63
CA GLN A 28 -25.55 -24.79 6.09
C GLN A 28 -24.70 -25.48 7.16
N ALA A 29 -23.42 -25.68 6.87
CA ALA A 29 -22.44 -26.06 7.87
C ALA A 29 -21.91 -24.78 8.52
N ASP A 30 -22.35 -24.52 9.75
CA ASP A 30 -21.69 -23.60 10.68
C ASP A 30 -20.28 -24.11 10.96
N LEU A 31 -19.28 -23.43 10.40
CA LEU A 31 -17.88 -23.59 10.77
C LEU A 31 -17.37 -22.23 11.27
N ALA A 32 -17.70 -21.93 12.53
CA ALA A 32 -16.94 -20.98 13.31
C ALA A 32 -15.62 -21.66 13.75
N PRO A 33 -14.45 -21.09 13.45
CA PRO A 33 -13.20 -21.61 14.00
C PRO A 33 -13.11 -21.24 15.49
N GLN A 34 -13.06 -22.25 16.36
CA GLN A 34 -12.69 -22.07 17.77
C GLN A 34 -11.20 -21.75 17.85
N LEU A 35 -10.88 -20.54 18.30
CA LEU A 35 -9.52 -20.11 18.64
C LEU A 35 -8.99 -20.90 19.85
N PRO A 36 -7.72 -21.37 19.82
CA PRO A 36 -7.10 -21.93 21.02
C PRO A 36 -6.65 -20.81 21.97
N LEU A 37 -7.16 -20.84 23.20
CA LEU A 37 -6.69 -20.04 24.34
C LEU A 37 -5.22 -20.39 24.66
N ALA A 38 -4.30 -19.48 24.31
CA ALA A 38 -2.93 -19.52 24.79
C ALA A 38 -2.89 -19.15 26.28
N ARG A 39 -2.54 -20.11 27.13
CA ARG A 39 -2.29 -19.90 28.57
C ARG A 39 -0.92 -19.26 28.76
N ALA A 40 -0.90 -18.05 29.31
CA ALA A 40 0.32 -17.42 29.83
C ALA A 40 0.82 -18.18 31.08
N ASN A 41 2.08 -18.62 31.05
CA ASN A 41 2.76 -19.21 32.20
C ASN A 41 3.30 -18.09 33.09
N LEU A 42 2.63 -17.82 34.21
CA LEU A 42 3.16 -16.98 35.28
C LEU A 42 4.07 -17.82 36.18
N ALA A 43 5.39 -17.65 36.06
CA ALA A 43 6.35 -18.26 36.97
C ALA A 43 6.42 -17.43 38.26
N ARG A 44 5.86 -17.98 39.34
CA ARG A 44 5.90 -17.43 40.70
C ARG A 44 7.29 -17.66 41.30
N ARG A 45 8.10 -16.60 41.47
CA ARG A 45 9.31 -16.63 42.31
C ARG A 45 8.97 -16.07 43.69
N GLU A 46 8.99 -16.94 44.69
CA GLU A 46 9.03 -16.56 46.10
C GLU A 46 10.49 -16.33 46.51
N GLY A 47 10.77 -15.20 47.15
CA GLY A 47 12.06 -14.87 47.74
C GLY A 47 11.91 -13.82 48.84
N HIS A 48 12.19 -14.24 50.07
CA HIS A 48 12.09 -13.47 51.31
C HIS A 48 13.09 -12.30 51.41
N GLY A 49 12.56 -11.14 51.82
CA GLY A 49 12.91 -10.41 53.05
C GLY A 49 14.32 -9.87 53.25
N ARG A 50 14.42 -8.53 53.30
CA ARG A 50 15.03 -7.78 54.42
C ARG A 50 14.73 -6.29 54.32
N ASP A 51 14.25 -5.74 55.44
CA ASP A 51 14.09 -4.32 55.72
C ASP A 51 15.47 -3.65 55.89
N ASP A 52 15.62 -2.42 55.37
CA ASP A 52 16.28 -1.27 56.03
C ASP A 52 16.35 -0.05 55.07
N ILE A 53 15.41 0.88 55.27
CA ILE A 53 15.55 2.34 55.49
C ILE A 53 16.55 3.19 54.65
N ASP A 54 15.96 4.25 54.05
CA ASP A 54 16.41 5.64 53.81
C ASP A 54 16.80 6.13 52.39
N ASN A 55 15.93 7.03 51.89
CA ASN A 55 16.14 8.17 50.98
C ASN A 55 17.22 8.08 49.90
N ASP A 56 16.78 7.75 48.69
CA ASP A 56 17.28 8.35 47.45
C ASP A 56 16.08 8.55 46.51
N ASP A 57 15.98 9.73 45.91
CA ASP A 57 15.12 10.01 44.74
C ASP A 57 15.63 9.17 43.57
N ASP A 58 15.36 7.86 43.62
CA ASP A 58 15.67 6.92 42.56
C ASP A 58 14.62 7.17 41.45
N PRO A 59 15.00 7.72 40.27
CA PRO A 59 14.07 7.86 39.17
C PRO A 59 13.60 6.45 38.84
N ALA A 60 12.39 6.13 39.27
CA ALA A 60 11.80 4.81 39.21
C ALA A 60 12.26 4.11 37.93
N LEU A 61 13.05 3.05 38.12
CA LEU A 61 13.44 2.10 37.08
C LEU A 61 12.15 1.62 36.41
N VAL A 62 11.71 2.34 35.38
CA VAL A 62 10.72 1.85 34.43
C VAL A 62 11.43 0.68 33.78
N GLU A 63 11.15 -0.53 34.27
CA GLU A 63 11.76 -1.76 33.80
C GLU A 63 11.73 -1.78 32.27
N GLY A 64 12.92 -1.98 31.71
CA GLY A 64 13.27 -1.70 30.32
C GLY A 64 12.37 -2.40 29.31
N ILE A 65 11.48 -1.62 28.70
CA ILE A 65 10.92 -1.99 27.41
C ILE A 65 12.07 -1.89 26.42
N ASP A 66 12.54 -3.04 25.92
CA ASP A 66 13.50 -3.09 24.83
C ASP A 66 12.87 -2.39 23.60
N PRO A 67 13.38 -1.22 23.16
CA PRO A 67 12.82 -0.49 22.04
C PRO A 67 12.98 -1.22 20.71
N PHE A 68 13.74 -2.32 20.70
CA PHE A 68 13.99 -3.18 19.53
C PHE A 68 13.30 -4.55 19.63
N ALA A 69 12.43 -4.75 20.63
CA ALA A 69 11.59 -5.93 20.70
C ALA A 69 10.75 -6.09 19.42
N PRO A 70 10.52 -7.34 18.95
CA PRO A 70 9.63 -7.57 17.82
C PRO A 70 8.24 -6.98 18.05
N ILE A 71 7.68 -6.34 17.04
CA ILE A 71 6.35 -5.73 17.10
C ILE A 71 5.37 -6.60 16.32
N GLU A 72 4.53 -7.34 17.03
CA GLU A 72 3.57 -8.27 16.44
C GLU A 72 2.35 -7.55 15.85
N LEU A 73 1.91 -8.01 14.66
CA LEU A 73 0.59 -7.72 14.11
C LEU A 73 -0.16 -9.04 13.93
N SER A 74 -1.42 -9.07 14.36
CA SER A 74 -2.28 -10.24 14.29
C SER A 74 -3.61 -9.99 13.57
N SER A 75 -3.82 -8.77 13.05
CA SER A 75 -5.06 -8.36 12.42
C SER A 75 -4.84 -7.18 11.49
N SER A 76 -5.61 -7.14 10.40
CA SER A 76 -5.70 -5.98 9.51
C SER A 76 -6.59 -4.86 10.04
N LEU A 77 -7.40 -5.14 11.07
CA LEU A 77 -8.27 -4.15 11.69
C LEU A 77 -7.61 -3.58 12.95
N PRO A 78 -7.84 -2.29 13.27
CA PRO A 78 -7.43 -1.74 14.56
C PRO A 78 -8.06 -2.55 15.70
N SER A 79 -7.30 -2.75 16.78
CA SER A 79 -7.83 -3.39 17.98
C SER A 79 -8.93 -2.53 18.60
N THR A 80 -10.02 -3.18 19.01
CA THR A 80 -11.11 -2.58 19.78
C THR A 80 -11.06 -2.96 21.26
N ALA A 81 -10.04 -3.71 21.70
CA ALA A 81 -9.96 -4.27 23.05
C ALA A 81 -9.91 -3.21 24.16
N SER A 82 -9.34 -2.04 23.87
CA SER A 82 -9.25 -0.87 24.75
C SER A 82 -10.30 0.21 24.46
N SER A 83 -11.15 -0.02 23.46
CA SER A 83 -12.22 0.90 23.09
C SER A 83 -13.44 0.74 24.02
N PRO A 84 -14.18 1.85 24.29
CA PRO A 84 -15.45 1.76 24.99
C PRO A 84 -16.39 0.73 24.32
N PRO A 85 -17.14 -0.08 25.09
CA PRO A 85 -18.00 -1.15 24.53
C PRO A 85 -19.02 -0.65 23.49
N THR A 86 -19.53 0.56 23.66
CA THR A 86 -20.48 1.18 22.72
C THR A 86 -19.81 1.50 21.38
N LEU A 87 -18.60 2.06 21.41
CA LEU A 87 -17.81 2.35 20.20
C LEU A 87 -17.39 1.07 19.49
N ALA A 88 -16.91 0.06 20.23
CA ALA A 88 -16.54 -1.23 19.66
C ALA A 88 -17.74 -1.92 18.97
N SER A 89 -18.89 -1.98 19.65
CA SER A 89 -20.11 -2.58 19.09
C SER A 89 -20.66 -1.81 17.88
N LEU A 90 -20.61 -0.48 17.91
CA LEU A 90 -20.96 0.37 16.77
C LEU A 90 -20.04 0.08 15.58
N PHE A 91 -18.73 -0.03 15.82
CA PHE A 91 -17.76 -0.28 14.77
C PHE A 91 -17.96 -1.65 14.10
N ASP A 92 -18.16 -2.71 14.89
CA ASP A 92 -18.42 -4.06 14.37
C ASP A 92 -19.73 -4.14 13.57
N SER A 93 -20.81 -3.56 14.11
CA SER A 93 -22.11 -3.54 13.42
C SER A 93 -22.07 -2.71 12.12
N THR A 94 -21.24 -1.67 12.09
CA THR A 94 -21.04 -0.82 10.91
C THR A 94 -20.43 -1.62 9.74
N PHE A 95 -19.46 -2.51 9.99
CA PHE A 95 -18.90 -3.34 8.91
C PHE A 95 -19.95 -4.27 8.30
N ALA A 96 -20.73 -4.96 9.13
CA ALA A 96 -21.77 -5.86 8.64
C ALA A 96 -22.83 -5.10 7.81
N ALA A 97 -23.21 -3.91 8.25
CA ALA A 97 -24.16 -3.06 7.52
C ALA A 97 -23.58 -2.55 6.18
N LEU A 98 -22.30 -2.16 6.15
CA LEU A 98 -21.62 -1.71 4.94
C LEU A 98 -21.44 -2.83 3.92
N ASP A 99 -21.04 -4.02 4.36
CA ASP A 99 -20.89 -5.19 3.51
C ASP A 99 -22.23 -5.56 2.85
N ALA A 100 -23.30 -5.67 3.66
CA ALA A 100 -24.64 -5.96 3.15
C ALA A 100 -25.16 -4.90 2.16
N SER A 101 -24.96 -3.61 2.48
CA SER A 101 -25.36 -2.52 1.59
C SER A 101 -24.57 -2.51 0.28
N THR A 102 -23.28 -2.83 0.35
CA THR A 102 -22.38 -2.89 -0.81
C THR A 102 -22.72 -4.08 -1.70
N ALA A 103 -22.99 -5.25 -1.13
CA ALA A 103 -23.46 -6.42 -1.87
C ALA A 103 -24.77 -6.12 -2.61
N SER A 104 -25.71 -5.42 -1.97
CA SER A 104 -26.96 -4.96 -2.60
C SER A 104 -26.69 -4.00 -3.77
N LEU A 105 -25.81 -3.01 -3.59
CA LEU A 105 -25.41 -2.10 -4.66
C LEU A 105 -24.78 -2.85 -5.85
N LEU A 106 -23.86 -3.79 -5.58
CA LEU A 106 -23.20 -4.57 -6.63
C LEU A 106 -24.21 -5.42 -7.41
N SER A 107 -25.15 -6.06 -6.71
CA SER A 107 -26.20 -6.88 -7.34
C SER A 107 -27.12 -6.08 -8.26
N SER A 108 -27.38 -4.81 -7.93
CA SER A 108 -28.25 -3.92 -8.71
C SER A 108 -27.51 -3.17 -9.81
N SER A 109 -26.20 -2.92 -9.63
CA SER A 109 -25.43 -2.01 -10.49
C SER A 109 -24.50 -2.74 -11.47
N LEU A 110 -24.19 -4.01 -11.26
CA LEU A 110 -23.36 -4.78 -12.19
C LEU A 110 -24.21 -5.43 -13.29
N PRO A 111 -23.88 -5.21 -14.58
CA PRO A 111 -24.49 -5.98 -15.66
C PRO A 111 -24.27 -7.48 -15.45
N ALA A 112 -25.30 -8.30 -15.70
CA ALA A 112 -25.24 -9.76 -15.52
C ALA A 112 -24.05 -10.40 -16.29
N SER A 113 -23.71 -9.87 -17.46
CA SER A 113 -22.56 -10.33 -18.25
C SER A 113 -21.21 -10.05 -17.57
N LEU A 114 -21.10 -8.93 -16.84
CA LEU A 114 -19.90 -8.59 -16.09
C LEU A 114 -19.81 -9.41 -14.80
N ALA A 115 -20.93 -9.57 -14.09
CA ALA A 115 -21.01 -10.39 -12.88
C ALA A 115 -20.66 -11.86 -13.17
N ALA A 116 -21.29 -12.46 -14.19
CA ALA A 116 -21.03 -13.85 -14.59
C ALA A 116 -19.58 -14.08 -15.05
N ARG A 117 -18.90 -13.05 -15.56
CA ARG A 117 -17.50 -13.16 -15.99
C ARG A 117 -16.54 -13.37 -14.82
N PHE A 118 -16.88 -12.89 -13.62
CA PHE A 118 -15.99 -12.91 -12.46
C PHE A 118 -16.50 -13.75 -11.28
N SER A 119 -17.76 -14.20 -11.30
CA SER A 119 -18.31 -15.08 -10.25
C SER A 119 -17.51 -16.37 -10.14
N ASP A 120 -17.30 -17.05 -11.26
CA ASP A 120 -16.72 -18.41 -11.30
C ASP A 120 -15.28 -18.46 -11.82
N GLY A 121 -14.80 -17.34 -12.37
CA GLY A 121 -13.45 -17.20 -12.92
C GLY A 121 -12.39 -16.89 -11.87
N GLY A 122 -11.12 -17.12 -12.23
CA GLY A 122 -9.97 -16.76 -11.43
C GLY A 122 -9.57 -15.28 -11.56
N VAL A 123 -8.27 -15.00 -11.70
CA VAL A 123 -7.75 -13.63 -11.79
C VAL A 123 -7.43 -13.30 -13.25
N PRO A 124 -8.18 -12.38 -13.90
CA PRO A 124 -7.92 -11.98 -15.27
C PRO A 124 -6.51 -11.44 -15.44
N GLY A 125 -5.85 -11.80 -16.54
CA GLY A 125 -4.45 -11.43 -16.76
C GLY A 125 -3.52 -12.14 -15.78
N THR A 126 -3.82 -13.40 -15.47
CA THR A 126 -2.98 -14.44 -14.81
C THR A 126 -3.42 -15.81 -15.35
N ALA A 127 -2.67 -16.90 -15.11
CA ALA A 127 -3.16 -18.27 -15.38
C ALA A 127 -4.17 -18.80 -14.36
N LEU A 128 -4.48 -18.05 -13.30
CA LEU A 128 -5.48 -18.47 -12.33
C LEU A 128 -6.86 -18.37 -12.98
N SER A 129 -7.45 -19.52 -13.32
CA SER A 129 -8.70 -19.60 -14.08
C SER A 129 -9.91 -19.92 -13.20
N ALA A 130 -9.69 -20.41 -11.97
CA ALA A 130 -10.75 -20.79 -11.04
C ALA A 130 -10.93 -19.80 -9.88
N ALA A 131 -12.18 -19.59 -9.45
CA ALA A 131 -12.50 -18.76 -8.29
C ALA A 131 -11.81 -19.22 -7.00
N SER A 132 -11.65 -20.54 -6.79
CA SER A 132 -10.95 -21.09 -5.62
C SER A 132 -9.47 -20.70 -5.57
N GLN A 133 -8.80 -20.65 -6.72
CA GLN A 133 -7.40 -20.21 -6.81
C GLN A 133 -7.28 -18.72 -6.49
N ARG A 134 -8.21 -17.89 -6.97
CA ARG A 134 -8.28 -16.48 -6.62
C ARG A 134 -8.47 -16.28 -5.11
N THR A 135 -9.40 -17.01 -4.49
CA THR A 135 -9.63 -16.95 -3.05
C THR A 135 -8.38 -17.39 -2.26
N ALA A 136 -7.71 -18.47 -2.68
CA ALA A 136 -6.48 -18.93 -2.05
C ALA A 136 -5.34 -17.91 -2.18
N LEU A 137 -5.17 -17.31 -3.35
CA LEU A 137 -4.20 -16.22 -3.57
C LEU A 137 -4.50 -15.04 -2.64
N GLN A 138 -5.75 -14.57 -2.59
CA GLN A 138 -6.12 -13.44 -1.75
C GLN A 138 -5.90 -13.74 -0.27
N ALA A 139 -6.27 -14.94 0.21
CA ALA A 139 -6.04 -15.36 1.59
C ALA A 139 -4.54 -15.39 1.96
N ALA A 140 -3.69 -15.84 1.04
CA ALA A 140 -2.23 -15.84 1.24
C ALA A 140 -1.65 -14.42 1.28
N LEU A 141 -2.08 -13.54 0.37
CA LEU A 141 -1.67 -12.13 0.35
C LEU A 141 -2.11 -11.39 1.61
N ASP A 142 -3.36 -11.63 2.02
CA ASP A 142 -3.98 -11.06 3.20
C ASP A 142 -3.21 -11.46 4.46
N CYS A 143 -3.03 -12.76 4.70
CA CYS A 143 -2.28 -13.25 5.85
C CYS A 143 -0.87 -12.67 5.87
N ALA A 144 -0.18 -12.70 4.72
CA ALA A 144 1.20 -12.23 4.65
C ALA A 144 1.37 -10.75 4.99
N ALA A 145 0.33 -9.94 4.80
CA ALA A 145 0.33 -8.51 5.14
C ALA A 145 -0.20 -8.23 6.55
N SER A 146 -1.13 -9.04 7.07
CA SER A 146 -1.82 -8.75 8.33
C SER A 146 -1.32 -9.53 9.55
N GLU A 147 -0.61 -10.63 9.33
CA GLU A 147 -0.13 -11.50 10.40
C GLU A 147 1.38 -11.66 10.31
N GLY A 148 2.09 -11.33 11.39
CA GLY A 148 3.54 -11.38 11.42
C GLY A 148 4.14 -10.45 12.45
N GLN A 149 5.39 -10.08 12.25
CA GLN A 149 6.12 -9.22 13.17
C GLN A 149 7.11 -8.32 12.45
N TRP A 150 7.31 -7.13 13.00
CA TRP A 150 8.44 -6.29 12.67
C TRP A 150 9.64 -6.68 13.51
N VAL A 151 10.73 -7.05 12.85
CA VAL A 151 11.98 -7.46 13.50
C VAL A 151 13.05 -6.40 13.23
N HIS A 152 13.76 -6.00 14.27
CA HIS A 152 14.93 -5.14 14.15
C HIS A 152 16.13 -5.96 13.63
N ASP A 153 16.63 -5.60 12.46
CA ASP A 153 17.80 -6.12 11.75
C ASP A 153 18.87 -5.01 11.63
N PRO A 154 19.62 -4.72 12.72
CA PRO A 154 20.57 -3.61 12.77
C PRO A 154 21.78 -3.76 11.83
N ARG A 155 22.03 -4.97 11.33
CA ARG A 155 23.16 -5.29 10.45
C ARG A 155 22.75 -5.49 9.00
N GLY A 156 21.46 -5.59 8.72
CA GLY A 156 20.96 -5.94 7.40
C GLY A 156 21.32 -7.38 7.02
N ASP A 157 21.40 -8.29 8.00
CA ASP A 157 21.81 -9.69 7.80
C ASP A 157 20.90 -10.38 6.77
N ARG A 158 19.59 -10.07 6.77
CA ARG A 158 18.67 -10.63 5.77
C ARG A 158 19.03 -10.21 4.35
N LEU A 159 19.41 -8.95 4.15
CA LEU A 159 19.81 -8.49 2.82
C LEU A 159 21.05 -9.26 2.37
N VAL A 160 22.02 -9.44 3.27
CA VAL A 160 23.24 -10.22 3.02
C VAL A 160 22.90 -11.63 2.57
N ASP A 161 22.02 -12.32 3.32
CA ASP A 161 21.56 -13.68 3.02
C ASP A 161 20.83 -13.77 1.68
N GLU A 162 20.04 -12.75 1.34
CA GLU A 162 19.31 -12.66 0.06
C GLU A 162 20.21 -12.21 -1.11
N ALA A 163 21.47 -11.83 -0.86
CA ALA A 163 22.38 -11.20 -1.80
C ALA A 163 21.73 -10.02 -2.56
N ARG A 164 20.88 -9.26 -1.85
CA ARG A 164 20.01 -8.21 -2.42
C ARG A 164 20.33 -6.83 -1.83
N GLY A 165 20.55 -5.84 -2.69
CA GLY A 165 20.70 -4.46 -2.24
C GLY A 165 19.38 -3.72 -2.01
N LEU A 166 19.47 -2.54 -1.38
CA LEU A 166 18.35 -1.63 -1.19
C LEU A 166 17.82 -1.09 -2.53
N VAL A 167 16.50 -0.89 -2.62
CA VAL A 167 15.92 -0.08 -3.70
C VAL A 167 16.18 1.39 -3.37
N VAL A 168 17.16 2.00 -4.03
CA VAL A 168 17.47 3.42 -3.84
C VAL A 168 16.62 4.29 -4.76
N HIS A 169 16.30 5.50 -4.30
CA HIS A 169 15.62 6.46 -5.14
C HIS A 169 16.56 7.02 -6.22
N LYS A 170 16.28 6.70 -7.49
CA LYS A 170 17.10 7.08 -8.65
C LYS A 170 16.57 8.31 -9.38
N GLN A 171 15.34 8.73 -9.10
CA GLN A 171 14.70 9.84 -9.80
C GLN A 171 15.14 11.20 -9.22
N ASP A 172 14.35 12.27 -9.45
CA ASP A 172 14.72 13.66 -9.11
C ASP A 172 15.34 13.72 -7.70
N PRO A 173 16.59 14.25 -7.57
CA PRO A 173 17.27 14.37 -6.28
C PRO A 173 16.55 15.23 -5.24
N ARG A 174 15.37 15.77 -5.52
CA ARG A 174 14.46 16.36 -4.52
C ARG A 174 13.70 15.31 -3.72
N TYR A 175 13.40 14.15 -4.28
CA TYR A 175 12.59 13.12 -3.64
C TYR A 175 13.43 12.16 -2.79
N ASN A 176 14.76 12.12 -2.96
CA ASN A 176 15.68 11.49 -2.01
C ASN A 176 16.07 12.41 -0.82
N ALA A 177 15.21 13.37 -0.48
CA ALA A 177 15.48 14.34 0.57
C ALA A 177 15.74 13.69 1.94
N CYS A 178 15.15 12.52 2.22
CA CYS A 178 15.29 11.81 3.49
C CYS A 178 16.71 11.30 3.69
N ASP A 179 17.24 10.53 2.73
CA ASP A 179 18.61 10.05 2.77
C ASP A 179 19.61 11.22 2.74
N LYS A 180 19.37 12.23 1.91
CA LYS A 180 20.22 13.43 1.89
C LYS A 180 20.28 14.15 3.22
N ARG A 181 19.16 14.22 3.96
CA ARG A 181 19.12 14.81 5.31
C ARG A 181 19.87 13.93 6.28
N PHE A 182 19.59 12.63 6.28
CA PHE A 182 20.24 11.67 7.15
C PHE A 182 21.76 11.70 7.02
N TYR A 183 22.29 11.73 5.80
CA TYR A 183 23.72 11.77 5.54
C TYR A 183 24.32 13.18 5.58
N LYS A 184 23.52 14.24 5.74
CA LYS A 184 24.03 15.62 5.73
C LYS A 184 24.92 15.85 6.94
N GLY A 185 26.16 16.26 6.71
CA GLY A 185 27.10 16.61 7.79
C GLY A 185 27.63 15.42 8.58
N ARG A 186 27.16 14.19 8.30
CA ARG A 186 27.81 12.97 8.77
C ARG A 186 29.04 12.74 7.93
N ALA A 187 30.19 12.55 8.58
CA ALA A 187 31.29 11.89 7.89
C ALA A 187 30.76 10.50 7.51
N PRO A 188 30.91 10.04 6.25
CA PRO A 188 30.60 8.64 5.93
C PRO A 188 31.32 7.81 6.99
N ALA A 189 30.58 7.03 7.79
CA ALA A 189 31.13 6.26 8.90
C ALA A 189 32.47 5.70 8.45
N SER A 190 33.52 6.06 9.19
CA SER A 190 34.88 6.13 8.68
C SER A 190 35.16 4.95 7.75
N ARG A 191 35.48 5.27 6.50
CA ARG A 191 36.00 4.37 5.45
C ARG A 191 37.29 3.64 5.87
N SER A 192 37.68 3.72 7.14
CA SER A 192 38.65 2.85 7.77
C SER A 192 38.06 1.44 7.70
N GLY A 193 38.67 0.58 6.89
CA GLY A 193 38.31 -0.83 6.72
C GLY A 193 38.50 -1.69 7.96
N ASP A 194 38.08 -1.19 9.13
CA ASP A 194 37.74 -2.04 10.25
C ASP A 194 36.35 -2.61 9.93
N ASP A 195 36.35 -3.62 9.06
CA ASP A 195 35.32 -4.66 8.93
C ASP A 195 35.22 -5.41 10.27
N ALA A 196 34.98 -4.69 11.36
CA ALA A 196 34.78 -5.28 12.66
C ALA A 196 33.49 -6.08 12.54
N ALA A 197 33.63 -7.41 12.42
CA ALA A 197 32.54 -8.37 12.48
C ALA A 197 31.67 -8.02 13.70
N GLY A 198 30.59 -7.28 13.47
CA GLY A 198 29.78 -6.70 14.54
C GLY A 198 29.31 -5.26 14.35
N ALA A 199 29.85 -4.50 13.39
CA ALA A 199 29.45 -3.12 13.13
C ALA A 199 27.97 -3.01 12.76
N GLU A 200 27.31 -1.97 13.25
CA GLU A 200 25.94 -1.62 12.90
C GLU A 200 25.89 -0.98 11.50
N TRP A 201 24.81 -1.22 10.76
CA TRP A 201 24.64 -0.68 9.43
C TRP A 201 24.38 0.84 9.48
N ASP A 202 25.17 1.66 8.78
CA ASP A 202 25.05 3.14 8.79
C ASP A 202 23.94 3.65 7.83
N VAL A 203 22.71 3.27 8.12
CA VAL A 203 21.52 3.72 7.39
C VAL A 203 20.47 4.31 8.33
N ARG A 204 19.47 4.95 7.74
CA ARG A 204 18.26 5.40 8.43
C ARG A 204 17.72 4.29 9.35
N PRO A 205 17.47 4.56 10.65
CA PRO A 205 16.94 3.57 11.60
C PRO A 205 15.76 2.75 11.08
N SER A 206 14.84 3.33 10.32
CA SER A 206 13.66 2.66 9.74
C SER A 206 14.04 1.56 8.75
N LEU A 207 15.20 1.66 8.09
CA LEU A 207 15.72 0.65 7.17
C LEU A 207 16.33 -0.56 7.90
N LYS A 208 16.54 -0.45 9.21
CA LYS A 208 17.01 -1.53 10.09
C LYS A 208 15.86 -2.36 10.66
N TRP A 209 14.64 -2.14 10.20
CA TRP A 209 13.52 -3.00 10.55
C TRP A 209 13.19 -3.87 9.35
N ARG A 210 12.45 -4.96 9.55
CA ARG A 210 11.92 -5.76 8.44
C ARG A 210 10.63 -6.42 8.85
N TRP A 211 9.73 -6.55 7.89
CA TRP A 211 8.53 -7.33 8.06
C TRP A 211 8.81 -8.83 7.87
N GLU A 212 8.37 -9.63 8.82
CA GLU A 212 8.33 -11.09 8.75
C GLU A 212 6.86 -11.57 8.81
N PRO A 213 6.30 -12.04 7.69
CA PRO A 213 4.99 -12.69 7.70
C PRO A 213 4.98 -13.88 8.67
N SER A 214 3.82 -14.15 9.26
CA SER A 214 3.60 -15.31 10.11
C SER A 214 3.94 -16.60 9.35
N PRO A 215 4.66 -17.55 9.97
CA PRO A 215 4.95 -18.85 9.35
C PRO A 215 3.67 -19.70 9.16
N LEU A 216 2.56 -19.30 9.77
CA LEU A 216 1.24 -19.92 9.60
C LEU A 216 0.56 -19.47 8.31
N CYS A 217 1.05 -18.41 7.66
CA CYS A 217 0.46 -17.95 6.41
C CYS A 217 0.62 -18.99 5.31
N PRO A 218 -0.43 -19.25 4.51
CA PRO A 218 -0.33 -20.12 3.36
C PRO A 218 0.79 -19.65 2.44
N ALA A 219 1.64 -20.58 2.01
CA ALA A 219 2.62 -20.26 0.99
C ALA A 219 1.89 -19.75 -0.26
N LEU A 220 2.34 -18.62 -0.79
CA LEU A 220 1.85 -18.13 -2.08
C LEU A 220 2.10 -19.22 -3.13
N PRO A 221 1.14 -19.49 -4.05
CA PRO A 221 1.34 -20.43 -5.13
C PRO A 221 2.59 -20.02 -5.91
N ARG A 222 3.66 -20.82 -5.80
CA ARG A 222 4.93 -20.58 -6.51
C ARG A 222 5.27 -21.81 -7.34
N PRO A 223 5.87 -21.64 -8.51
CA PRO A 223 6.46 -22.76 -9.23
C PRO A 223 7.56 -23.41 -8.35
N PRO A 224 7.68 -24.75 -8.35
CA PRO A 224 8.59 -25.49 -7.48
C PRO A 224 10.10 -25.21 -7.73
N SER A 225 10.44 -24.51 -8.81
CA SER A 225 11.82 -24.21 -9.21
C SER A 225 12.39 -22.91 -8.64
N THR A 226 11.59 -22.03 -8.02
CA THR A 226 12.06 -20.73 -7.50
C THR A 226 12.28 -20.81 -5.99
N SER A 227 13.50 -21.17 -5.56
CA SER A 227 13.87 -21.30 -4.15
C SER A 227 14.21 -19.97 -3.45
N SER A 228 14.33 -18.85 -4.18
CA SER A 228 14.58 -17.55 -3.56
C SER A 228 13.27 -16.89 -3.12
N SER A 229 13.14 -16.61 -1.83
CA SER A 229 11.99 -15.92 -1.24
C SER A 229 11.89 -14.44 -1.63
N SER A 230 12.92 -13.87 -2.25
CA SER A 230 13.03 -12.45 -2.60
C SER A 230 12.64 -12.15 -4.05
N SER A 231 12.06 -10.97 -4.28
CA SER A 231 11.69 -10.48 -5.60
C SER A 231 12.94 -10.06 -6.39
N SER A 232 13.52 -10.98 -7.16
CA SER A 232 14.58 -10.65 -8.13
C SER A 232 14.09 -9.58 -9.11
N ARG A 233 14.91 -8.56 -9.34
CA ARG A 233 14.64 -7.49 -10.32
C ARG A 233 14.49 -8.06 -11.73
N THR A 234 15.37 -8.98 -12.08
CA THR A 234 15.37 -9.69 -13.36
C THR A 234 14.07 -10.46 -13.53
N ARG A 235 13.70 -11.28 -12.54
CA ARG A 235 12.46 -12.06 -12.60
C ARG A 235 11.23 -11.17 -12.70
N PHE A 236 11.15 -10.12 -11.88
CA PHE A 236 10.07 -9.13 -11.95
C PHE A 236 9.97 -8.51 -13.36
N CYS A 237 11.10 -8.12 -13.94
CA CYS A 237 11.15 -7.57 -15.29
C CYS A 237 10.78 -8.58 -16.39
N THR A 238 11.11 -9.86 -16.22
CA THR A 238 10.68 -10.93 -17.13
C THR A 238 9.16 -11.07 -17.11
N LEU A 239 8.56 -11.08 -15.92
CA LEU A 239 7.09 -11.18 -15.76
C LEU A 239 6.37 -9.96 -16.35
N LEU A 240 7.02 -8.80 -16.36
CA LEU A 240 6.48 -7.55 -16.90
C LEU A 240 6.80 -7.30 -18.37
N ALA A 241 7.64 -8.12 -19.00
CA ALA A 241 8.11 -7.86 -20.36
C ALA A 241 6.92 -7.69 -21.31
N HIS A 242 7.01 -6.66 -22.16
CA HIS A 242 5.98 -6.29 -23.15
C HIS A 242 4.64 -5.80 -22.56
N LYS A 243 4.50 -5.66 -21.24
CA LYS A 243 3.25 -5.19 -20.61
C LYS A 243 3.19 -3.66 -20.44
N SER A 244 1.98 -3.11 -20.50
CA SER A 244 1.68 -1.75 -20.08
C SER A 244 1.03 -1.75 -18.69
N ILE A 245 1.63 -0.99 -17.77
CA ILE A 245 1.17 -0.79 -16.41
C ILE A 245 0.69 0.65 -16.27
N LEU A 246 -0.50 0.82 -15.69
CA LEU A 246 -1.01 2.11 -15.28
C LEU A 246 -1.24 2.13 -13.77
N LEU A 247 -0.69 3.15 -13.11
CA LEU A 247 -1.02 3.49 -11.72
C LEU A 247 -1.98 4.69 -11.72
N VAL A 248 -3.14 4.56 -11.09
CA VAL A 248 -4.14 5.63 -10.96
C VAL A 248 -4.50 5.86 -9.49
N GLY A 249 -4.38 7.10 -9.03
CA GLY A 249 -4.69 7.45 -7.65
C GLY A 249 -4.18 8.83 -7.26
N ASP A 250 -4.08 9.08 -5.96
CA ASP A 250 -3.58 10.34 -5.39
C ASP A 250 -2.03 10.41 -5.38
N SER A 251 -1.47 11.37 -4.64
CA SER A 251 -0.01 11.51 -4.47
C SER A 251 0.67 10.28 -3.84
N THR A 252 -0.01 9.50 -3.00
CA THR A 252 0.57 8.28 -2.43
C THR A 252 0.76 7.21 -3.50
N GLN A 253 -0.14 7.17 -4.50
CA GLN A 253 0.03 6.32 -5.67
C GLN A 253 1.23 6.75 -6.54
N TYR A 254 1.57 8.03 -6.56
CA TYR A 254 2.77 8.52 -7.24
C TYR A 254 4.07 8.01 -6.57
N SER A 255 4.07 7.89 -5.24
CA SER A 255 5.20 7.28 -4.52
C SER A 255 5.41 5.82 -4.91
N LEU A 256 4.33 5.06 -5.15
CA LEU A 256 4.41 3.69 -5.66
C LEU A 256 4.89 3.64 -7.12
N HIS A 257 4.58 4.67 -7.91
CA HIS A 257 5.12 4.83 -9.26
C HIS A 257 6.64 4.97 -9.24
N ASP A 258 7.16 5.86 -8.39
CA ASP A 258 8.61 6.06 -8.25
C ASP A 258 9.29 4.78 -7.75
N LEU A 259 8.64 4.04 -6.83
CA LEU A 259 9.12 2.74 -6.38
C LEU A 259 9.24 1.72 -7.54
N VAL A 260 8.27 1.63 -8.44
CA VAL A 260 8.35 0.74 -9.62
C VAL A 260 9.46 1.20 -10.57
N LEU A 261 9.60 2.52 -10.80
CA LEU A 261 10.68 3.08 -11.61
C LEU A 261 12.05 2.71 -11.02
N ASP A 262 12.22 2.94 -9.72
CA ASP A 262 13.48 2.73 -9.02
C ASP A 262 13.85 1.25 -8.94
N HIS A 263 12.87 0.37 -8.83
CA HIS A 263 13.13 -1.07 -8.86
C HIS A 263 13.46 -1.58 -10.28
N ALA A 264 12.73 -1.13 -11.31
CA ALA A 264 12.79 -1.72 -12.65
C ALA A 264 13.73 -1.00 -13.65
N ALA A 265 14.28 0.16 -13.28
CA ALA A 265 15.24 0.90 -14.10
C ALA A 265 16.66 0.84 -13.51
N THR A 266 17.67 0.69 -14.36
CA THR A 266 19.10 0.74 -13.95
C THR A 266 19.70 2.14 -14.06
N ALA A 267 18.92 3.13 -14.50
CA ALA A 267 19.34 4.51 -14.68
C ALA A 267 18.20 5.47 -14.30
N PRO A 268 18.51 6.71 -13.88
CA PRO A 268 17.51 7.75 -13.63
C PRO A 268 16.57 7.92 -14.80
N GLN A 269 15.28 7.99 -14.51
CA GLN A 269 14.25 8.39 -15.45
C GLN A 269 13.82 9.83 -15.14
N SER A 270 13.42 10.57 -16.16
CA SER A 270 12.92 11.94 -15.95
C SER A 270 11.42 11.90 -15.72
N CYS A 271 10.98 12.07 -14.47
CA CYS A 271 9.59 12.32 -14.11
C CYS A 271 9.44 13.72 -13.50
N TYR A 272 8.43 14.48 -13.91
CA TYR A 272 8.24 15.88 -13.50
C TYR A 272 7.24 16.06 -12.35
N GLY A 273 6.98 15.00 -11.59
CA GLY A 273 6.01 14.96 -10.50
C GLY A 273 4.65 14.38 -10.91
N ASP A 274 3.78 14.23 -9.92
CA ASP A 274 2.44 13.64 -10.01
C ASP A 274 1.55 14.26 -11.10
N LEU A 275 1.56 15.59 -11.26
CA LEU A 275 0.74 16.27 -12.26
C LEU A 275 1.28 16.22 -13.70
N TYR A 276 2.58 15.91 -13.87
CA TYR A 276 3.27 16.03 -15.16
C TYR A 276 4.01 14.75 -15.55
N CYS A 277 3.63 13.62 -14.94
CA CYS A 277 4.20 12.32 -15.24
C CYS A 277 3.90 11.92 -16.68
N LYS A 278 4.96 11.58 -17.42
CA LYS A 278 4.86 10.99 -18.75
C LYS A 278 4.97 9.47 -18.63
N GLU A 279 4.96 8.79 -19.77
CA GLU A 279 5.20 7.35 -19.80
C GLU A 279 6.69 7.03 -19.70
N HIS A 280 7.01 5.88 -19.10
CA HIS A 280 8.36 5.43 -18.83
C HIS A 280 8.57 4.03 -19.40
N LEU A 281 9.70 3.84 -20.09
CA LEU A 281 10.13 2.52 -20.55
C LEU A 281 11.00 1.87 -19.48
N LEU A 282 10.58 0.71 -19.00
CA LEU A 282 11.23 -0.05 -17.94
C LEU A 282 11.74 -1.39 -18.45
N CYS A 283 12.57 -2.02 -17.63
CA CYS A 283 13.06 -3.40 -17.80
C CYS A 283 13.93 -3.68 -19.03
N ALA A 284 14.02 -2.78 -20.01
CA ALA A 284 14.78 -3.03 -21.23
C ALA A 284 16.26 -3.33 -20.95
N ASP A 285 16.90 -2.55 -20.07
CA ASP A 285 18.31 -2.73 -19.71
C ASP A 285 18.54 -3.94 -18.79
N VAL A 286 17.56 -4.25 -17.93
CA VAL A 286 17.58 -5.42 -17.04
C VAL A 286 17.51 -6.70 -17.88
N LEU A 287 16.53 -6.80 -18.77
CA LEU A 287 16.33 -7.94 -19.67
C LEU A 287 17.49 -8.09 -20.66
N ALA A 288 18.07 -6.98 -21.12
CA ALA A 288 19.26 -7.03 -21.97
C ALA A 288 20.49 -7.58 -21.22
N ALA A 289 20.68 -7.22 -19.94
CA ALA A 289 21.73 -7.80 -19.11
C ALA A 289 21.50 -9.30 -18.90
N ALA A 290 20.25 -9.71 -18.67
CA ALA A 290 19.89 -11.11 -18.47
C ALA A 290 20.21 -12.00 -19.66
N ARG A 291 19.83 -11.57 -20.86
CA ARG A 291 20.16 -12.29 -22.11
C ARG A 291 21.66 -12.42 -22.35
N GLN A 292 22.47 -11.57 -21.72
CA GLN A 292 23.93 -11.61 -21.81
C GLN A 292 24.57 -12.42 -20.67
N GLY A 293 23.78 -13.07 -19.81
CA GLY A 293 24.26 -13.79 -18.63
C GLY A 293 24.83 -12.86 -17.56
N ARG A 294 24.34 -11.61 -17.49
CA ARG A 294 24.81 -10.56 -16.56
C ARG A 294 23.75 -10.16 -15.55
N ASP A 295 22.92 -11.11 -15.11
CA ASP A 295 21.88 -10.89 -14.09
C ASP A 295 22.46 -10.36 -12.79
N ALA A 296 23.59 -10.91 -12.37
CA ALA A 296 24.28 -10.46 -11.15
C ALA A 296 24.60 -8.95 -11.19
N ASP A 297 24.87 -8.36 -12.36
CA ASP A 297 25.15 -6.92 -12.48
C ASP A 297 23.94 -6.03 -12.14
N VAL A 298 22.72 -6.55 -12.26
CA VAL A 298 21.48 -5.79 -12.04
C VAL A 298 20.85 -6.06 -10.68
N GLU A 299 21.14 -7.21 -10.06
CA GLU A 299 20.67 -7.58 -8.72
C GLU A 299 21.53 -7.00 -7.59
N THR A 300 22.85 -6.88 -7.80
CA THR A 300 23.83 -6.53 -6.75
C THR A 300 23.79 -5.08 -6.26
N ALA A 301 22.82 -4.27 -6.71
CA ALA A 301 22.69 -2.83 -6.45
C ALA A 301 23.94 -1.97 -6.78
N GLU A 302 25.07 -2.54 -7.23
CA GLU A 302 26.28 -1.81 -7.63
C GLU A 302 25.99 -0.75 -8.71
N ARG A 303 25.05 -1.02 -9.61
CA ARG A 303 24.62 -0.05 -10.62
C ARG A 303 23.81 1.09 -10.03
N ASP A 304 23.06 0.81 -8.98
CA ASP A 304 22.21 1.77 -8.30
C ASP A 304 23.07 2.75 -7.46
N GLU A 305 24.17 2.26 -6.89
CA GLU A 305 25.17 3.10 -6.22
C GLU A 305 25.85 4.10 -7.15
N ARG A 306 25.94 3.86 -8.46
CA ARG A 306 26.54 4.87 -9.37
C ARG A 306 25.63 6.08 -9.57
N VAL A 307 24.35 5.90 -9.32
CA VAL A 307 23.33 6.93 -9.46
C VAL A 307 23.23 7.76 -8.18
N PHE A 308 23.55 7.16 -7.03
CA PHE A 308 23.40 7.77 -5.72
C PHE A 308 24.75 7.97 -5.02
N GLY A 309 24.94 9.08 -4.31
CA GLY A 309 26.16 9.33 -3.52
C GLY A 309 26.28 8.43 -2.28
N ASP A 310 26.50 7.13 -2.50
CA ASP A 310 26.86 6.11 -1.52
C ASP A 310 25.81 5.80 -0.42
N VAL A 311 24.64 5.23 -0.76
CA VAL A 311 23.91 4.47 0.27
C VAL A 311 24.81 3.29 0.66
N PRO A 312 25.22 3.16 1.94
CA PRO A 312 26.11 2.10 2.35
C PRO A 312 25.39 0.74 2.26
N LEU A 313 26.08 -0.25 1.72
CA LEU A 313 25.64 -1.64 1.78
C LEU A 313 25.72 -2.16 3.23
N PRO A 314 24.96 -3.20 3.58
CA PRO A 314 25.16 -3.94 4.82
C PRO A 314 26.64 -4.33 5.01
N PRO A 315 27.19 -4.32 6.24
CA PRO A 315 28.59 -4.69 6.49
C PRO A 315 28.99 -6.07 5.96
N GLY A 316 28.04 -7.03 5.89
CA GLY A 316 28.29 -8.36 5.32
C GLY A 316 28.37 -8.42 3.79
N MET A 317 27.99 -7.35 3.07
CA MET A 317 28.00 -7.29 1.60
C MET A 317 29.23 -6.58 1.02
N THR A 318 29.96 -5.81 1.83
CA THR A 318 31.11 -5.03 1.36
C THR A 318 32.27 -5.96 1.04
N SER A 319 32.38 -6.41 -0.21
CA SER A 319 33.56 -7.15 -0.67
C SER A 319 34.76 -6.21 -0.83
N ALA A 320 35.98 -6.72 -0.60
CA ALA A 320 37.21 -5.96 -0.91
C ALA A 320 37.23 -5.43 -2.36
N ARG A 321 36.62 -6.18 -3.28
CA ARG A 321 36.45 -5.79 -4.69
C ARG A 321 35.53 -4.57 -4.88
N HIS A 322 34.54 -4.41 -4.01
CA HIS A 322 33.65 -3.24 -3.97
C HIS A 322 34.44 -1.98 -3.58
N LEU A 323 35.20 -2.07 -2.49
CA LEU A 323 36.07 -0.99 -2.00
C LEU A 323 37.13 -0.59 -3.05
N GLU A 324 37.77 -1.55 -3.70
CA GLU A 324 38.75 -1.31 -4.77
C GLU A 324 38.11 -0.64 -6.00
N ARG A 325 36.93 -1.09 -6.44
CA ARG A 325 36.19 -0.46 -7.55
C ARG A 325 35.76 0.97 -7.22
N ARG A 326 35.32 1.23 -5.99
CA ARG A 326 34.99 2.59 -5.51
C ARG A 326 36.22 3.50 -5.52
N ALA A 327 37.36 3.03 -5.03
CA ALA A 327 38.61 3.78 -5.05
C ALA A 327 39.04 4.13 -6.49
N ALA A 328 38.80 3.24 -7.45
CA ALA A 328 39.08 3.47 -8.87
C ALA A 328 38.04 4.37 -9.57
N ALA A 329 36.77 4.33 -9.16
CA ALA A 329 35.67 5.05 -9.82
C ALA A 329 35.65 6.57 -9.52
N GLY A 330 36.33 7.02 -8.45
CA GLY A 330 36.44 8.44 -8.09
C GLY A 330 37.13 9.36 -9.12
N ALA A 331 37.66 8.81 -10.22
CA ALA A 331 38.44 9.56 -11.21
C ALA A 331 37.76 9.77 -12.59
N HIS A 332 36.62 9.13 -12.90
CA HIS A 332 36.05 9.19 -14.26
C HIS A 332 34.53 9.37 -14.30
N GLY A 333 34.09 10.63 -14.17
CA GLY A 333 32.69 11.04 -14.38
C GLY A 333 32.31 11.17 -15.86
N SER A 334 32.43 10.12 -16.67
CA SER A 334 31.85 10.12 -18.02
C SER A 334 30.46 9.50 -18.00
N SER A 335 29.42 10.34 -18.06
CA SER A 335 28.06 9.87 -18.37
C SER A 335 28.06 9.35 -19.81
N ALA A 336 28.37 8.08 -20.00
CA ALA A 336 28.18 7.44 -21.30
C ALA A 336 26.68 7.57 -21.61
N LYS A 337 26.36 8.35 -22.65
CA LYS A 337 25.00 8.48 -23.18
C LYS A 337 24.62 7.12 -23.75
N SER A 338 24.09 6.24 -22.91
CA SER A 338 23.50 4.98 -23.33
C SER A 338 22.41 5.33 -24.34
N ARG A 339 22.54 4.83 -25.57
CA ARG A 339 21.48 4.97 -26.56
C ARG A 339 20.31 4.14 -26.04
N TYR A 340 19.17 4.79 -25.78
CA TYR A 340 17.93 4.14 -25.37
C TYR A 340 17.72 2.90 -26.24
N SER A 341 17.74 1.72 -25.61
CA SER A 341 17.43 0.47 -26.28
C SER A 341 15.98 0.56 -26.79
N SER A 342 15.72 -0.02 -27.97
CA SER A 342 14.41 0.10 -28.61
C SER A 342 13.32 -0.47 -27.71
N ALA A 343 12.19 0.23 -27.61
CA ALA A 343 10.98 -0.16 -26.86
C ALA A 343 10.34 -1.51 -27.29
N ALA A 344 10.99 -2.30 -28.15
CA ALA A 344 10.51 -3.60 -28.59
C ALA A 344 10.49 -4.64 -27.45
N THR A 345 11.34 -4.50 -26.42
CA THR A 345 11.48 -5.50 -25.34
C THR A 345 11.23 -4.92 -23.94
N GLY A 346 10.70 -3.70 -23.85
CA GLY A 346 10.48 -3.03 -22.57
C GLY A 346 9.05 -3.16 -22.04
N THR A 347 8.87 -2.78 -20.79
CA THR A 347 7.58 -2.56 -20.12
C THR A 347 7.25 -1.06 -20.16
N LEU A 348 5.98 -0.69 -20.29
CA LEU A 348 5.58 0.71 -20.24
C LEU A 348 4.88 1.02 -18.92
N LEU A 349 5.40 1.96 -18.14
CA LEU A 349 4.77 2.46 -16.92
C LEU A 349 4.16 3.84 -17.16
N ARG A 350 2.92 4.03 -16.72
CA ARG A 350 2.23 5.32 -16.69
C ARG A 350 1.68 5.59 -15.30
N TYR A 351 1.66 6.84 -14.90
CA TYR A 351 0.92 7.32 -13.73
C TYR A 351 -0.08 8.40 -14.14
N ARG A 352 -1.26 8.37 -13.51
CA ARG A 352 -2.28 9.40 -13.64
C ARG A 352 -2.83 9.78 -12.26
N ARG A 353 -2.78 11.07 -11.95
CA ARG A 353 -3.39 11.58 -10.73
C ARG A 353 -4.91 11.59 -10.84
N SER A 354 -5.58 10.99 -9.86
CA SER A 354 -7.02 11.04 -9.71
C SER A 354 -7.40 10.92 -8.24
N ASP A 355 -7.79 12.04 -7.64
CA ASP A 355 -8.20 12.11 -6.24
C ASP A 355 -9.59 11.45 -6.03
N GLY A 356 -10.45 11.44 -7.06
CA GLY A 356 -11.82 10.90 -6.98
C GLY A 356 -12.08 9.63 -7.79
N LEU A 357 -11.11 9.16 -8.58
CA LEU A 357 -11.31 8.18 -9.67
C LEU A 357 -12.41 8.59 -10.66
N ARG A 358 -12.59 9.90 -10.86
CA ARG A 358 -13.55 10.42 -11.83
C ARG A 358 -12.86 10.62 -13.18
N PRO A 359 -13.46 10.19 -14.31
CA PRO A 359 -12.96 10.55 -15.62
C PRO A 359 -12.95 12.07 -15.79
N SER A 360 -11.89 12.59 -16.40
CA SER A 360 -11.71 14.01 -16.64
C SER A 360 -11.11 14.24 -18.02
N THR A 361 -11.38 15.40 -18.61
CA THR A 361 -10.72 15.87 -19.84
C THR A 361 -9.58 16.86 -19.55
N GLN A 362 -9.41 17.26 -18.28
CA GLN A 362 -8.46 18.27 -17.84
C GLN A 362 -7.22 17.62 -17.25
N HIS A 363 -6.03 18.08 -17.66
CA HIS A 363 -4.77 17.41 -17.31
C HIS A 363 -4.16 17.83 -15.97
N THR A 364 -4.40 19.05 -15.50
CA THR A 364 -3.65 19.58 -14.32
C THR A 364 -4.48 20.45 -13.39
N ALA A 365 -5.64 20.94 -13.84
CA ALA A 365 -6.45 21.85 -13.05
C ALA A 365 -7.45 21.08 -12.17
N PRO A 366 -7.63 21.48 -10.89
CA PRO A 366 -8.69 20.97 -10.05
C PRO A 366 -10.03 21.52 -10.55
N THR A 367 -10.72 20.71 -11.34
CA THR A 367 -11.92 21.14 -12.08
C THR A 367 -13.21 20.62 -11.47
N TYR A 368 -13.12 19.58 -10.65
CA TYR A 368 -14.27 19.00 -9.98
C TYR A 368 -14.33 19.48 -8.53
N ARG A 369 -15.45 20.09 -8.15
CA ARG A 369 -15.77 20.37 -6.75
C ARG A 369 -16.69 19.26 -6.28
N HIS A 370 -16.22 18.43 -5.36
CA HIS A 370 -16.99 17.30 -4.88
C HIS A 370 -18.22 17.80 -4.10
N PRO A 371 -19.45 17.37 -4.45
CA PRO A 371 -20.68 17.95 -3.91
C PRO A 371 -20.84 17.70 -2.42
N ALA A 372 -20.45 16.52 -1.92
CA ALA A 372 -20.56 16.21 -0.49
C ALA A 372 -19.58 17.02 0.38
N THR A 373 -18.40 17.38 -0.15
CA THR A 373 -17.33 17.99 0.67
C THR A 373 -17.14 19.47 0.38
N GLY A 374 -17.56 19.92 -0.79
CA GLY A 374 -17.21 21.22 -1.35
C GLY A 374 -15.72 21.39 -1.65
N VAL A 375 -14.90 20.35 -1.49
CA VAL A 375 -13.46 20.36 -1.76
C VAL A 375 -13.20 20.09 -3.23
N ARG A 376 -12.17 20.73 -3.79
CA ARG A 376 -11.78 20.52 -5.19
C ARG A 376 -10.82 19.36 -5.32
N GLU A 377 -11.07 18.53 -6.33
CA GLU A 377 -10.27 17.36 -6.66
C GLU A 377 -9.49 17.57 -7.96
N VAL A 378 -8.31 16.99 -8.03
CA VAL A 378 -7.54 16.84 -9.26
C VAL A 378 -7.81 15.46 -9.85
N ASN A 379 -8.34 15.44 -11.08
CA ASN A 379 -8.56 14.23 -11.84
C ASN A 379 -8.01 14.42 -13.25
N GLN A 380 -6.99 13.64 -13.62
CA GLN A 380 -6.42 13.61 -14.96
C GLN A 380 -7.22 12.68 -15.89
N PRO A 381 -7.07 12.78 -17.21
CA PRO A 381 -7.63 11.79 -18.14
C PRO A 381 -6.87 10.47 -17.97
N TRP A 382 -7.50 9.49 -17.34
CA TRP A 382 -6.86 8.20 -17.03
C TRP A 382 -7.59 7.00 -17.65
N LEU A 383 -8.90 7.11 -17.91
CA LEU A 383 -9.72 5.96 -18.31
C LEU A 383 -9.26 5.32 -19.63
N ALA A 384 -8.95 6.14 -20.63
CA ALA A 384 -8.48 5.62 -21.92
C ALA A 384 -7.15 4.87 -21.77
N ASP A 385 -6.23 5.37 -20.96
CA ASP A 385 -4.96 4.70 -20.64
C ASP A 385 -5.24 3.40 -19.89
N ALA A 386 -6.16 3.42 -18.92
CA ALA A 386 -6.52 2.24 -18.14
C ALA A 386 -7.04 1.13 -19.03
N ARG A 387 -7.95 1.42 -19.97
CA ARG A 387 -8.51 0.40 -20.87
C ARG A 387 -7.49 -0.22 -21.84
N ARG A 388 -6.38 0.48 -22.13
CA ARG A 388 -5.30 -0.02 -22.99
C ARG A 388 -4.18 -0.72 -22.22
N SER A 389 -4.12 -0.58 -20.91
CA SER A 389 -3.09 -1.21 -20.08
C SER A 389 -3.39 -2.68 -19.82
N ASP A 390 -2.33 -3.48 -19.72
CA ASP A 390 -2.42 -4.89 -19.31
C ASP A 390 -2.64 -5.00 -17.80
N VAL A 391 -2.05 -4.07 -17.05
CA VAL A 391 -2.09 -4.01 -15.59
C VAL A 391 -2.56 -2.63 -15.16
N VAL A 392 -3.63 -2.57 -14.37
CA VAL A 392 -4.14 -1.32 -13.78
C VAL A 392 -4.07 -1.45 -12.26
N VAL A 393 -3.18 -0.68 -11.64
CA VAL A 393 -3.11 -0.53 -10.19
C VAL A 393 -3.88 0.72 -9.80
N VAL A 394 -4.98 0.55 -9.09
CA VAL A 394 -5.90 1.63 -8.73
C VAL A 394 -6.08 1.74 -7.23
N THR A 395 -6.39 2.94 -6.78
CA THR A 395 -6.76 3.23 -5.40
C THR A 395 -7.68 4.45 -5.36
N LYS A 396 -8.58 4.49 -4.38
CA LYS A 396 -9.41 5.67 -4.12
C LYS A 396 -9.12 6.15 -2.71
N PRO A 397 -8.64 7.40 -2.51
CA PRO A 397 -8.44 7.91 -1.16
C PRO A 397 -9.79 8.14 -0.45
N PRO A 398 -9.79 8.26 0.90
CA PRO A 398 -10.94 8.73 1.65
C PRO A 398 -11.42 10.11 1.17
N LEU A 399 -12.72 10.40 1.36
CA LEU A 399 -13.25 11.72 1.03
C LEU A 399 -12.67 12.75 2.01
N PRO A 400 -12.30 13.95 1.52
CA PRO A 400 -11.81 15.01 2.39
C PRO A 400 -12.85 15.40 3.43
N LEU A 401 -12.42 15.95 4.57
CA LEU A 401 -13.34 16.56 5.54
C LEU A 401 -14.16 17.65 4.85
N PRO A 402 -15.50 17.66 4.95
CA PRO A 402 -16.33 18.68 4.32
C PRO A 402 -15.97 20.08 4.79
N LEU A 403 -15.98 21.04 3.88
CA LEU A 403 -15.97 22.45 4.25
C LEU A 403 -17.23 22.75 5.07
N ARG A 404 -17.12 23.59 6.11
CA ARG A 404 -18.28 24.01 6.93
C ARG A 404 -19.45 24.56 6.10
N ALA A 405 -19.15 25.26 5.03
CA ALA A 405 -20.16 25.81 4.12
C ALA A 405 -20.76 24.79 3.13
N ALA A 406 -20.15 23.59 2.99
CA ALA A 406 -20.64 22.56 2.09
C ALA A 406 -21.69 21.67 2.76
N ASP A 407 -21.54 21.38 4.04
CA ASP A 407 -22.43 20.49 4.78
C ASP A 407 -22.64 20.95 6.22
N ALA A 408 -23.58 21.88 6.42
CA ALA A 408 -23.88 22.40 7.77
C ALA A 408 -24.46 21.33 8.71
N ALA A 409 -25.14 20.31 8.17
CA ALA A 409 -25.74 19.24 8.97
C ALA A 409 -24.66 18.34 9.57
N PHE A 410 -23.68 17.91 8.76
CA PHE A 410 -22.51 17.17 9.24
C PHE A 410 -21.83 17.86 10.44
N TRP A 411 -21.61 19.17 10.33
CA TRP A 411 -20.92 19.92 11.38
C TRP A 411 -21.78 20.12 12.63
N ALA A 412 -23.08 20.37 12.48
CA ALA A 412 -23.99 20.49 13.61
C ALA A 412 -24.05 19.18 14.42
N ASP A 413 -24.15 18.06 13.73
CA ASP A 413 -24.17 16.72 14.31
C ASP A 413 -22.88 16.38 15.05
N LEU A 414 -21.73 16.66 14.43
CA LEU A 414 -20.42 16.42 15.01
C LEU A 414 -20.13 17.35 16.19
N ASP A 415 -20.45 18.64 16.09
CA ASP A 415 -20.29 19.63 17.17
C ASP A 415 -21.19 19.23 18.37
N ALA A 416 -22.42 18.77 18.12
CA ALA A 416 -23.33 18.27 19.16
C ALA A 416 -22.81 16.99 19.84
N ALA A 417 -22.16 16.09 19.09
CA ALA A 417 -21.52 14.90 19.64
C ALA A 417 -20.28 15.24 20.46
N ALA A 418 -19.46 16.17 19.97
CA ALA A 418 -18.28 16.68 20.70
C ALA A 418 -18.67 17.32 22.03
N ALA A 419 -19.79 18.03 22.09
CA ALA A 419 -20.33 18.59 23.34
C ALA A 419 -20.71 17.53 24.39
N ARG A 420 -20.94 16.27 23.98
CA ARG A 420 -21.19 15.13 24.87
C ARG A 420 -19.92 14.37 25.28
N GLY A 421 -18.76 14.73 24.74
CA GLY A 421 -17.47 14.14 25.05
C GLY A 421 -16.80 13.41 23.88
N ARG A 422 -15.55 12.99 24.10
CA ARG A 422 -14.67 12.41 23.07
C ARG A 422 -15.19 11.08 22.51
N VAL A 423 -15.77 10.22 23.36
CA VAL A 423 -16.36 8.93 22.92
C VAL A 423 -17.54 9.16 21.99
N ALA A 424 -18.49 10.04 22.37
CA ALA A 424 -19.64 10.38 21.54
C ALA A 424 -19.22 11.00 20.20
N ARG A 425 -18.16 11.82 20.19
CA ARG A 425 -17.57 12.35 18.95
C ARG A 425 -17.00 11.24 18.06
N ALA A 426 -16.27 10.27 18.63
CA ALA A 426 -15.69 9.15 17.90
C ALA A 426 -16.79 8.24 17.31
N GLU A 427 -17.83 7.92 18.09
CA GLU A 427 -19.00 7.19 17.62
C GLU A 427 -19.65 7.91 16.43
N LYS A 428 -19.88 9.22 16.56
CA LYS A 428 -20.48 10.01 15.49
C LYS A 428 -19.60 10.07 14.24
N LEU A 429 -18.28 10.09 14.40
CA LEU A 429 -17.35 10.01 13.27
C LEU A 429 -17.47 8.67 12.53
N VAL A 430 -17.59 7.55 13.24
CA VAL A 430 -17.79 6.22 12.62
C VAL A 430 -19.12 6.18 11.86
N GLU A 431 -20.21 6.67 12.45
CA GLU A 431 -21.52 6.73 11.79
C GLU A 431 -21.47 7.55 10.48
N LEU A 432 -20.93 8.79 10.55
CA LEU A 432 -20.84 9.67 9.40
C LEU A 432 -19.89 9.11 8.33
N ALA A 433 -18.78 8.50 8.74
CA ALA A 433 -17.83 7.87 7.82
C ALA A 433 -18.46 6.68 7.09
N ALA A 434 -19.29 5.89 7.79
CA ALA A 434 -20.02 4.78 7.21
C ALA A 434 -21.07 5.24 6.20
N GLU A 435 -21.87 6.24 6.57
CA GLU A 435 -22.87 6.85 5.69
C GLU A 435 -22.24 7.34 4.39
N TRP A 436 -21.17 8.13 4.49
CA TRP A 436 -20.46 8.65 3.33
C TRP A 436 -19.76 7.57 2.50
N THR A 437 -19.23 6.55 3.16
CA THR A 437 -18.65 5.39 2.47
C THR A 437 -19.71 4.68 1.65
N ARG A 438 -20.89 4.42 2.23
CA ARG A 438 -22.02 3.76 1.58
C ARG A 438 -22.61 4.56 0.43
N GLU A 439 -22.84 5.85 0.63
CA GLU A 439 -23.67 6.67 -0.26
C GLU A 439 -22.87 7.38 -1.35
N THR A 440 -21.58 7.61 -1.12
CA THR A 440 -20.73 8.33 -2.06
C THR A 440 -19.54 7.49 -2.49
N TRP A 441 -18.70 7.07 -1.55
CA TRP A 441 -17.39 6.52 -1.89
C TRP A 441 -17.46 5.16 -2.62
N VAL A 442 -18.28 4.22 -2.12
CA VAL A 442 -18.46 2.89 -2.71
C VAL A 442 -19.10 2.99 -4.11
N PRO A 443 -20.20 3.73 -4.32
CA PRO A 443 -20.76 3.94 -5.66
C PRO A 443 -19.74 4.48 -6.66
N GLU A 444 -18.94 5.48 -6.27
CA GLU A 444 -17.90 6.04 -7.14
C GLU A 444 -16.81 5.01 -7.48
N LEU A 445 -16.37 4.19 -6.52
CA LEU A 445 -15.40 3.13 -6.78
C LEU A 445 -15.98 2.06 -7.71
N VAL A 446 -17.22 1.63 -7.48
CA VAL A 446 -17.92 0.63 -8.32
C VAL A 446 -18.06 1.14 -9.75
N ASP A 447 -18.42 2.41 -9.94
CA ASP A 447 -18.52 3.03 -11.26
C ASP A 447 -17.14 3.11 -11.96
N ALA A 448 -16.08 3.48 -11.22
CA ALA A 448 -14.73 3.51 -11.76
C ALA A 448 -14.25 2.11 -12.20
N LEU A 449 -14.43 1.09 -11.37
CA LEU A 449 -14.07 -0.30 -11.70
C LEU A 449 -14.90 -0.86 -12.85
N ARG A 450 -16.21 -0.53 -12.90
CA ARG A 450 -17.05 -0.87 -14.06
C ARG A 450 -16.51 -0.21 -15.33
N ALA A 451 -16.14 1.06 -15.27
CA ALA A 451 -15.59 1.78 -16.42
C ALA A 451 -14.26 1.19 -16.89
N VAL A 452 -13.37 0.79 -15.96
CA VAL A 452 -12.11 0.09 -16.24
C VAL A 452 -12.38 -1.25 -16.91
N ARG A 453 -13.37 -2.01 -16.46
CA ARG A 453 -13.69 -3.35 -17.02
C ARG A 453 -14.54 -3.31 -18.29
N SER A 454 -15.14 -2.17 -18.63
CA SER A 454 -15.98 -2.01 -19.81
C SER A 454 -15.17 -2.00 -21.11
N PRO A 455 -15.74 -2.43 -22.25
CA PRO A 455 -15.08 -2.31 -23.55
C PRO A 455 -14.55 -0.88 -23.82
N PRO A 456 -13.40 -0.75 -24.51
CA PRO A 456 -12.63 -1.79 -25.19
C PRO A 456 -11.61 -2.56 -24.31
N SER A 457 -11.73 -2.54 -22.99
CA SER A 457 -10.76 -3.23 -22.12
C SER A 457 -10.63 -4.72 -22.42
N SER A 458 -9.39 -5.21 -22.38
CA SER A 458 -9.08 -6.61 -22.64
C SER A 458 -9.78 -7.56 -21.66
N GLY A 459 -10.15 -8.73 -22.19
CA GLY A 459 -10.58 -9.90 -21.42
C GLY A 459 -9.57 -10.31 -20.33
N ALA A 460 -8.29 -10.05 -20.59
CA ALA A 460 -7.15 -10.47 -19.79
C ALA A 460 -6.48 -9.31 -19.04
N GLN A 461 -7.14 -8.17 -18.87
CA GLN A 461 -6.56 -7.07 -18.09
C GLN A 461 -6.49 -7.44 -16.59
N LEU A 462 -5.30 -7.36 -15.99
CA LEU A 462 -5.14 -7.47 -14.54
C LEU A 462 -5.50 -6.14 -13.87
N VAL A 463 -6.40 -6.18 -12.89
CA VAL A 463 -6.74 -5.03 -12.06
C VAL A 463 -6.34 -5.35 -10.63
N VAL A 464 -5.53 -4.46 -10.06
CA VAL A 464 -5.05 -4.53 -8.68
C VAL A 464 -5.56 -3.31 -7.95
N TYR A 465 -6.30 -3.53 -6.87
CA TYR A 465 -6.66 -2.48 -5.94
C TYR A 465 -5.65 -2.50 -4.79
N ARG A 466 -5.01 -1.37 -4.49
CA ARG A 466 -4.18 -1.26 -3.29
C ARG A 466 -4.90 -0.48 -2.19
N SER A 467 -4.67 -0.85 -0.94
CA SER A 467 -5.27 -0.18 0.22
C SER A 467 -4.71 1.24 0.42
N GLY A 468 -5.49 2.12 1.07
CA GLY A 468 -5.01 3.45 1.49
C GLY A 468 -4.26 3.39 2.83
N TRP A 469 -3.58 4.47 3.21
CA TRP A 469 -2.75 4.53 4.42
C TRP A 469 -3.36 5.39 5.54
N ARG A 470 -3.33 4.91 6.79
CA ARG A 470 -3.88 5.61 7.98
C ARG A 470 -2.97 6.75 8.40
N GLN A 471 -3.53 7.91 8.71
CA GLN A 471 -2.85 9.10 9.22
C GLN A 471 -2.55 9.01 10.72
N HIS A 472 -1.31 9.31 11.12
CA HIS A 472 -0.94 9.35 12.53
C HIS A 472 -1.06 10.76 13.10
N ALA A 473 -1.52 10.91 14.34
CA ALA A 473 -1.76 12.22 14.96
C ALA A 473 -0.49 13.07 15.14
N ASP A 474 0.65 12.42 15.40
CA ASP A 474 1.96 13.05 15.50
C ASP A 474 2.46 13.66 14.19
N CYS A 475 1.79 13.37 13.07
CA CYS A 475 2.02 14.06 11.80
C CYS A 475 1.55 15.51 11.77
N ALA A 476 0.57 15.88 12.58
CA ALA A 476 0.08 17.25 12.63
C ALA A 476 0.80 18.11 13.66
N ALA A 477 1.58 17.50 14.56
CA ALA A 477 2.33 18.23 15.56
C ALA A 477 3.46 19.01 14.86
N PRO A 478 3.61 20.33 15.08
CA PRO A 478 4.81 21.02 14.67
C PRO A 478 5.98 20.33 15.39
N LEU A 479 6.93 19.79 14.63
CA LEU A 479 8.15 19.23 15.20
C LEU A 479 8.83 20.34 16.00
N SER A 480 8.69 20.29 17.33
CA SER A 480 9.40 21.22 18.20
C SER A 480 10.89 20.94 17.98
N SER A 481 11.61 21.98 17.56
CA SER A 481 13.02 21.90 17.17
C SER A 481 13.96 21.44 18.30
N GLU A 482 13.45 21.34 19.52
CA GLU A 482 14.23 21.06 20.73
C GLU A 482 13.99 19.65 21.31
N GLY A 483 13.00 18.88 20.84
CA GLY A 483 12.63 17.58 21.42
C GLY A 483 12.66 16.38 20.47
N ALA A 484 12.88 16.58 19.17
CA ALA A 484 12.86 15.50 18.20
C ALA A 484 14.19 14.70 18.24
N GLY A 485 14.32 13.79 19.19
CA GLY A 485 15.38 12.76 19.21
C GLY A 485 15.32 11.76 18.04
N GLY A 486 14.56 12.05 16.98
CA GLY A 486 14.58 11.29 15.74
C GLY A 486 15.83 11.61 14.93
N ALA A 487 16.48 10.59 14.39
CA ALA A 487 17.58 10.79 13.45
C ALA A 487 17.10 11.68 12.29
N GLU A 488 17.84 12.75 11.98
CA GLU A 488 17.50 13.66 10.88
C GLU A 488 17.13 12.87 9.61
N GLY A 489 15.93 13.09 9.07
CA GLY A 489 15.48 12.47 7.83
C GLY A 489 14.70 11.15 7.95
N ASP A 490 14.53 10.57 9.14
CA ASP A 490 13.85 9.27 9.28
C ASP A 490 12.50 9.29 10.04
N GLY A 491 12.20 10.43 10.68
CA GLY A 491 11.02 10.59 11.52
C GLY A 491 11.16 9.85 12.86
N LEU A 492 10.03 9.63 13.54
CA LEU A 492 9.99 8.93 14.82
C LEU A 492 10.07 7.40 14.61
N PRO A 493 10.63 6.65 15.58
CA PRO A 493 10.65 5.18 15.53
C PRO A 493 9.22 4.60 15.47
N PRO A 494 9.08 3.33 15.03
CA PRO A 494 7.76 2.68 15.00
C PRO A 494 7.14 2.63 16.39
N ARG A 495 5.81 2.56 16.47
CA ARG A 495 5.10 2.30 17.72
C ARG A 495 5.34 0.86 18.16
N GLY A 496 5.48 0.62 19.45
CA GLY A 496 5.59 -0.74 20.01
C GLY A 496 4.35 -1.62 19.81
N ALA A 497 3.24 -1.06 19.33
CA ALA A 497 2.05 -1.76 18.89
C ALA A 497 1.24 -0.91 17.89
N PRO A 498 0.38 -1.52 17.07
CA PRO A 498 -0.58 -0.80 16.23
C PRO A 498 -1.49 0.10 17.07
N PRO A 499 -1.86 1.29 16.56
CA PRO A 499 -2.85 2.11 17.24
C PRO A 499 -4.21 1.39 17.25
N GLY A 500 -4.82 1.30 18.44
CA GLY A 500 -6.21 0.87 18.60
C GLY A 500 -7.19 1.86 17.96
N LEU A 501 -8.46 1.46 17.87
CA LEU A 501 -9.51 2.28 17.28
C LEU A 501 -9.67 3.62 18.03
N GLU A 502 -9.62 3.60 19.36
CA GLU A 502 -9.74 4.82 20.18
C GLU A 502 -8.60 5.81 19.92
N ALA A 503 -7.36 5.33 19.80
CA ALA A 503 -6.20 6.15 19.51
C ALA A 503 -6.27 6.77 18.10
N LEU A 504 -6.85 6.07 17.13
CA LEU A 504 -7.04 6.59 15.77
C LEU A 504 -8.11 7.69 15.69
N LEU A 505 -9.11 7.63 16.56
CA LEU A 505 -10.26 8.54 16.58
C LEU A 505 -10.14 9.66 17.63
N GLY A 506 -9.13 9.60 18.51
CA GLY A 506 -8.98 10.53 19.64
C GLY A 506 -9.98 10.30 20.76
N ALA A 507 -10.43 9.06 20.95
CA ALA A 507 -11.24 8.66 22.10
C ALA A 507 -10.32 8.26 23.29
N PRO A 508 -10.71 8.54 24.54
CA PRO A 508 -9.95 8.13 25.71
C PRO A 508 -9.90 6.61 25.83
N SER A 509 -8.76 6.08 26.26
CA SER A 509 -8.61 4.67 26.62
C SER A 509 -9.27 4.38 27.97
N GLU A 510 -9.99 3.26 28.10
CA GLU A 510 -10.53 2.78 29.38
C GLU A 510 -9.37 2.35 30.29
N GLY A 511 -8.77 3.31 31.00
CA GLY A 511 -7.63 3.06 31.88
C GLY A 511 -6.71 4.26 32.10
N SER A 512 -6.85 5.33 31.30
CA SER A 512 -6.04 6.55 31.47
C SER A 512 -6.58 7.50 32.55
N PHE A 513 -7.51 7.06 33.39
CA PHE A 513 -7.97 7.85 34.53
C PHE A 513 -6.86 7.84 35.59
N SER A 514 -6.10 8.94 35.67
CA SER A 514 -5.20 9.14 36.79
C SER A 514 -6.04 9.11 38.08
N VAL A 515 -5.60 8.29 39.04
CA VAL A 515 -6.27 8.12 40.34
C VAL A 515 -6.25 9.43 41.15
N ASP A 516 -5.37 10.37 40.77
CA ASP A 516 -5.11 11.60 41.51
C ASP A 516 -6.02 12.78 41.13
N GLY A 517 -6.99 12.62 40.23
CA GLY A 517 -8.02 13.63 39.96
C GLY A 517 -7.54 14.91 39.27
N ASP A 518 -6.23 15.07 39.07
CA ASP A 518 -5.67 16.03 38.13
C ASP A 518 -5.87 15.46 36.72
N ALA A 519 -6.93 15.95 36.05
CA ALA A 519 -7.15 15.71 34.64
C ALA A 519 -5.92 16.20 33.89
N GLN A 520 -5.05 15.26 33.52
CA GLN A 520 -3.91 15.55 32.68
C GLN A 520 -4.46 15.81 31.27
N ASP A 521 -4.86 17.06 31.02
CA ASP A 521 -5.30 17.63 29.74
C ASP A 521 -4.18 17.63 28.67
N ASP A 522 -3.08 16.90 28.89
CA ASP A 522 -1.86 16.96 28.09
C ASP A 522 -1.81 15.93 26.96
N GLU A 523 -2.75 14.98 26.85
CA GLU A 523 -2.75 14.08 25.70
C GLU A 523 -3.23 14.84 24.44
N PRO A 524 -2.37 15.02 23.43
CA PRO A 524 -2.68 15.87 22.29
C PRO A 524 -3.88 15.29 21.52
N ASP A 525 -4.95 16.07 21.44
CA ASP A 525 -6.14 15.72 20.68
C ASP A 525 -5.78 15.37 19.23
N VAL A 526 -6.25 14.21 18.76
CA VAL A 526 -6.12 13.82 17.35
C VAL A 526 -6.82 14.86 16.48
N PRO A 527 -6.13 15.50 15.52
CA PRO A 527 -6.74 16.48 14.65
C PRO A 527 -7.95 15.90 13.92
N LEU A 528 -9.03 16.66 13.85
CA LEU A 528 -10.30 16.17 13.30
C LEU A 528 -10.17 15.58 11.88
N HIS A 529 -9.38 16.20 11.00
CA HIS A 529 -9.18 15.71 9.64
C HIS A 529 -8.45 14.35 9.60
N ILE A 530 -7.56 14.07 10.56
CA ILE A 530 -6.88 12.78 10.72
C ILE A 530 -7.87 11.72 11.21
N ALA A 531 -8.62 12.03 12.27
CA ALA A 531 -9.64 11.14 12.80
C ALA A 531 -10.70 10.79 11.74
N TRP A 532 -11.15 11.79 10.97
CA TRP A 532 -12.07 11.62 9.84
C TRP A 532 -11.50 10.77 8.69
N HIS A 533 -10.23 11.00 8.33
CA HIS A 533 -9.54 10.19 7.32
C HIS A 533 -9.43 8.73 7.77
N ASN A 534 -9.02 8.49 9.02
CA ASN A 534 -8.85 7.13 9.56
C ASN A 534 -10.17 6.38 9.71
N ALA A 535 -11.22 7.04 10.22
CA ALA A 535 -12.55 6.44 10.35
C ALA A 535 -13.05 5.90 9.00
N GLN A 536 -12.95 6.71 7.95
CA GLN A 536 -13.30 6.30 6.60
C GLN A 536 -12.38 5.21 6.05
N LEU A 537 -11.07 5.38 6.17
CA LEU A 537 -10.11 4.50 5.54
C LEU A 537 -10.27 3.05 6.00
N VAL A 538 -10.45 2.82 7.31
CA VAL A 538 -10.58 1.47 7.85
C VAL A 538 -11.84 0.79 7.31
N LEU A 539 -12.96 1.52 7.28
CA LEU A 539 -14.23 1.04 6.70
C LEU A 539 -14.09 0.75 5.20
N GLN A 540 -13.46 1.66 4.46
CA GLN A 540 -13.25 1.58 3.01
C GLN A 540 -12.34 0.42 2.62
N ASN A 541 -11.21 0.25 3.31
CA ASN A 541 -10.29 -0.87 3.08
C ASN A 541 -11.00 -2.21 3.31
N ALA A 542 -11.75 -2.34 4.42
CA ALA A 542 -12.48 -3.58 4.74
C ALA A 542 -13.54 -3.94 3.69
N VAL A 543 -14.45 -3.00 3.36
CA VAL A 543 -15.53 -3.27 2.39
C VAL A 543 -14.99 -3.47 0.97
N THR A 544 -13.88 -2.79 0.64
CA THR A 544 -13.25 -2.96 -0.66
C THR A 544 -12.63 -4.34 -0.80
N ARG A 545 -11.92 -4.79 0.23
CA ARG A 545 -11.29 -6.12 0.30
C ARG A 545 -12.33 -7.25 0.28
N ALA A 546 -13.38 -7.14 1.10
CA ALA A 546 -14.36 -8.19 1.30
C ALA A 546 -15.36 -8.31 0.13
N THR A 547 -15.85 -7.18 -0.39
CA THR A 547 -17.04 -7.17 -1.26
C THR A 547 -16.75 -6.61 -2.64
N VAL A 548 -16.13 -5.44 -2.73
CA VAL A 548 -16.01 -4.71 -4.00
C VAL A 548 -15.01 -5.37 -4.95
N VAL A 549 -13.76 -5.55 -4.52
CA VAL A 549 -12.67 -6.06 -5.37
C VAL A 549 -12.95 -7.48 -5.90
N PRO A 550 -13.45 -8.43 -5.08
CA PRO A 550 -13.81 -9.76 -5.57
C PRO A 550 -14.88 -9.74 -6.67
N ALA A 551 -15.87 -8.84 -6.59
CA ALA A 551 -16.94 -8.72 -7.58
C ALA A 551 -16.44 -8.29 -8.98
N PHE A 552 -15.25 -7.70 -9.06
CA PHE A 552 -14.59 -7.31 -10.32
C PHE A 552 -13.44 -8.24 -10.73
N GLY A 553 -13.27 -9.38 -10.04
CA GLY A 553 -12.13 -10.29 -10.23
C GLY A 553 -10.79 -9.58 -10.11
N ALA A 554 -10.71 -8.53 -9.31
CA ALA A 554 -9.48 -7.79 -9.05
C ALA A 554 -8.75 -8.41 -7.84
N VAL A 555 -7.48 -8.06 -7.67
CA VAL A 555 -6.67 -8.47 -6.51
C VAL A 555 -6.57 -7.30 -5.53
N TYR A 556 -6.73 -7.56 -4.24
CA TYR A 556 -6.53 -6.56 -3.19
C TYR A 556 -5.12 -6.69 -2.62
N LEU A 557 -4.36 -5.60 -2.57
CA LEU A 557 -3.07 -5.51 -1.90
C LEU A 557 -3.18 -4.67 -0.65
N ASP A 558 -2.97 -5.29 0.50
CA ASP A 558 -2.92 -4.58 1.77
C ASP A 558 -1.52 -3.98 2.00
N LEU A 559 -1.42 -2.66 1.78
CA LEU A 559 -0.25 -1.86 2.10
C LEU A 559 -0.44 -1.07 3.41
N GLU A 560 -1.57 -1.21 4.09
CA GLU A 560 -1.91 -0.40 5.27
C GLU A 560 -1.45 -1.08 6.53
N THR A 561 -1.92 -2.32 6.74
CA THR A 561 -1.67 -3.09 7.96
C THR A 561 -0.20 -3.19 8.33
N PRO A 562 0.72 -3.61 7.44
CA PRO A 562 2.13 -3.73 7.81
C PRO A 562 2.74 -2.37 8.16
N LEU A 563 2.22 -1.28 7.59
CA LEU A 563 2.75 0.07 7.79
C LEU A 563 2.09 0.81 8.96
N SER A 564 1.07 0.22 9.57
CA SER A 564 0.21 0.85 10.59
C SER A 564 0.92 1.25 11.89
N ILE A 565 2.15 0.78 12.12
CA ILE A 565 2.97 1.16 13.28
C ILE A 565 3.94 2.32 12.98
N TRP A 566 4.12 2.68 11.70
CA TRP A 566 5.16 3.60 11.27
C TRP A 566 4.66 5.05 11.28
N ARG A 567 5.32 5.88 12.09
CA ARG A 567 4.99 7.29 12.29
C ARG A 567 5.46 8.20 11.16
N SER A 568 6.38 7.73 10.30
CA SER A 568 7.03 8.56 9.28
C SER A 568 6.47 8.35 7.87
N GLY A 569 6.17 9.48 7.21
CA GLY A 569 6.22 9.67 5.75
C GLY A 569 5.20 8.96 4.86
N MET A 570 4.39 8.04 5.37
CA MET A 570 3.43 7.27 4.56
C MET A 570 2.00 7.72 4.81
N VAL A 571 1.82 9.02 5.10
CA VAL A 571 0.60 9.50 5.71
C VAL A 571 0.14 10.81 5.14
N GLY A 572 -0.45 10.71 3.95
CA GLY A 572 -1.31 11.76 3.45
C GLY A 572 -1.82 11.49 2.06
N SER A 573 -3.14 11.35 1.95
CA SER A 573 -3.82 11.68 0.71
C SER A 573 -3.66 13.17 0.43
N SER A 574 -3.57 13.55 -0.84
CA SER A 574 -3.62 14.95 -1.25
C SER A 574 -4.89 15.66 -0.75
N ALA A 575 -5.91 14.91 -0.33
CA ALA A 575 -7.19 15.40 0.12
C ALA A 575 -7.24 15.88 1.60
N ALA A 576 -6.13 16.10 2.31
CA ALA A 576 -6.19 16.74 3.64
C ALA A 576 -6.17 18.27 3.51
N PRO A 577 -7.30 18.99 3.53
CA PRO A 577 -7.28 20.44 3.63
C PRO A 577 -6.75 20.86 5.01
N SER A 578 -5.84 21.83 5.04
CA SER A 578 -5.64 22.64 6.25
C SER A 578 -6.96 23.36 6.55
N ALA A 579 -7.40 23.36 7.80
CA ALA A 579 -8.68 23.92 8.26
C ALA A 579 -8.93 25.40 7.86
N SER A 580 -7.91 26.10 7.36
CA SER A 580 -7.98 27.50 6.93
C SER A 580 -8.12 27.71 5.42
N GLN A 581 -8.04 26.67 4.56
CA GLN A 581 -8.00 26.88 3.10
C GLN A 581 -8.94 25.98 2.28
N ALA A 582 -9.65 26.62 1.35
CA ALA A 582 -10.64 26.02 0.44
C ALA A 582 -10.03 25.26 -0.75
N LEU A 583 -8.71 25.03 -0.76
CA LEU A 583 -8.00 24.31 -1.80
C LEU A 583 -7.19 23.17 -1.16
N VAL A 584 -7.28 21.99 -1.78
CA VAL A 584 -6.24 20.96 -1.68
C VAL A 584 -4.93 21.62 -2.11
N PHE A 585 -4.05 21.80 -1.14
CA PHE A 585 -3.03 22.85 -1.15
C PHE A 585 -1.83 22.43 -2.01
N GLN A 586 -1.73 22.91 -3.25
CA GLN A 586 -0.49 22.82 -4.03
C GLN A 586 -0.06 24.13 -4.71
N GLY A 587 -0.91 25.18 -4.70
CA GLY A 587 -0.72 26.34 -5.57
C GLY A 587 -0.61 27.71 -4.91
N ALA A 588 -0.93 27.90 -3.63
CA ALA A 588 -0.88 29.22 -3.03
C ALA A 588 0.57 29.57 -2.58
N PRO A 589 1.21 30.62 -3.14
CA PRO A 589 2.48 31.10 -2.64
C PRO A 589 2.27 31.69 -1.24
N GLN A 590 2.57 30.91 -0.20
CA GLN A 590 2.65 31.40 1.16
C GLN A 590 3.88 32.32 1.30
N GLY A 591 3.69 33.61 1.04
CA GLY A 591 4.66 34.68 1.33
C GLY A 591 6.05 34.55 0.66
N PRO A 592 6.84 35.64 0.65
CA PRO A 592 8.23 35.57 0.26
C PRO A 592 9.05 34.91 1.39
N GLY A 593 9.15 33.58 1.39
CA GLY A 593 10.11 32.86 2.25
C GLY A 593 9.67 31.47 2.76
N ALA A 594 8.37 31.17 2.80
CA ALA A 594 7.85 29.92 3.33
C ALA A 594 6.93 29.24 2.30
N GLY A 595 7.46 28.89 1.14
CA GLY A 595 6.69 28.08 0.20
C GLY A 595 6.33 26.73 0.83
N LEU A 596 5.32 26.04 0.29
CA LEU A 596 4.98 24.61 0.53
C LEU A 596 6.14 23.62 0.22
N ARG A 597 7.34 24.17 0.03
CA ARG A 597 8.61 23.53 -0.23
C ARG A 597 9.60 23.74 0.92
N THR A 598 9.26 24.50 1.96
CA THR A 598 10.09 24.58 3.16
C THR A 598 9.92 23.29 3.98
N PRO A 599 11.01 22.54 4.22
CA PRO A 599 11.07 21.33 5.04
C PRO A 599 10.46 21.39 6.46
N ALA A 600 10.10 22.58 6.93
CA ALA A 600 9.68 22.85 8.30
C ALA A 600 8.20 22.55 8.57
N SER A 601 7.35 22.43 7.54
CA SER A 601 6.05 21.78 7.73
C SER A 601 6.29 20.28 7.76
N GLY A 602 5.99 19.61 8.87
CA GLY A 602 6.08 18.17 9.07
C GLY A 602 5.19 17.38 8.10
N ASP A 603 5.59 17.37 6.83
CA ASP A 603 4.82 16.83 5.72
C ASP A 603 4.95 15.30 5.74
N CYS A 604 4.23 14.67 6.68
CA CYS A 604 4.03 13.21 6.78
C CYS A 604 3.49 12.58 5.50
N THR A 605 3.06 13.40 4.55
CA THR A 605 2.63 12.99 3.22
C THR A 605 3.81 12.63 2.30
N ARG A 606 5.06 12.97 2.69
CA ARG A 606 6.26 12.69 1.89
C ARG A 606 6.88 11.37 2.28
N TYR A 607 6.71 10.42 1.37
CA TYR A 607 7.35 9.13 1.42
C TYR A 607 8.87 9.25 1.24
N CYS A 608 9.61 8.57 2.11
CA CYS A 608 11.04 8.39 2.00
C CYS A 608 11.31 7.03 1.35
N LEU A 609 11.92 6.99 0.17
CA LEU A 609 12.46 5.77 -0.44
C LEU A 609 13.91 5.56 0.01
N PRO A 610 14.34 4.30 0.27
CA PRO A 610 13.52 3.08 0.44
C PRO A 610 12.54 3.16 1.63
N SER A 611 11.45 2.39 1.59
CA SER A 611 10.48 2.37 2.71
C SER A 611 11.10 1.81 3.98
N PRO A 612 10.54 2.16 5.16
CA PRO A 612 10.82 1.45 6.40
C PRO A 612 10.80 -0.06 6.20
N GLY A 613 11.95 -0.68 6.47
CA GLY A 613 12.22 -2.10 6.32
C GLY A 613 11.83 -2.77 5.03
N LEU A 614 11.87 -2.02 3.92
CA LEU A 614 11.45 -2.51 2.60
C LEU A 614 10.02 -3.06 2.57
N ALA A 615 9.14 -2.63 3.47
CA ALA A 615 7.79 -3.16 3.53
C ALA A 615 6.97 -2.80 2.29
N LEU A 616 7.08 -1.59 1.75
CA LEU A 616 6.40 -1.26 0.49
C LEU A 616 6.99 -2.03 -0.69
N GLU A 617 8.30 -2.18 -0.76
CA GLU A 617 8.96 -3.04 -1.75
C GLU A 617 8.40 -4.47 -1.67
N THR A 618 8.26 -5.00 -0.46
CA THR A 618 7.79 -6.37 -0.21
C THR A 618 6.30 -6.54 -0.51
N HIS A 619 5.45 -5.69 0.05
CA HIS A 619 3.99 -5.80 -0.05
C HIS A 619 3.40 -5.20 -1.33
N PHE A 620 4.12 -4.33 -2.02
CA PHE A 620 3.71 -3.85 -3.33
C PHE A 620 4.42 -4.61 -4.45
N LEU A 621 5.74 -4.50 -4.58
CA LEU A 621 6.47 -5.15 -5.69
C LEU A 621 6.51 -6.67 -5.52
N GLY A 622 6.80 -7.16 -4.32
CA GLY A 622 6.84 -8.59 -4.03
C GLY A 622 5.47 -9.26 -4.13
N ALA A 623 4.41 -8.61 -3.66
CA ALA A 623 3.05 -9.11 -3.84
C ALA A 623 2.61 -9.09 -5.31
N LEU A 624 2.90 -8.01 -6.05
CA LEU A 624 2.61 -7.94 -7.48
C LEU A 624 3.38 -9.01 -8.27
N ALA A 625 4.67 -9.23 -7.94
CA ALA A 625 5.45 -10.34 -8.48
C ALA A 625 4.77 -11.69 -8.16
N SER A 626 4.31 -11.88 -6.93
CA SER A 626 3.64 -13.11 -6.52
C SER A 626 2.31 -13.34 -7.24
N VAL A 627 1.55 -12.29 -7.56
CA VAL A 627 0.34 -12.39 -8.40
C VAL A 627 0.69 -12.87 -9.80
N PHE A 628 1.75 -12.33 -10.40
CA PHE A 628 2.23 -12.78 -11.70
C PHE A 628 2.77 -14.22 -11.67
N GLU A 629 3.53 -14.58 -10.63
CA GLU A 629 4.09 -15.93 -10.44
C GLU A 629 3.02 -16.99 -10.17
N ALA A 630 1.99 -16.66 -9.37
CA ALA A 630 0.85 -17.56 -9.17
C ALA A 630 0.14 -17.82 -10.51
N GLY A 631 0.10 -16.79 -11.37
CA GLY A 631 -0.32 -16.90 -12.76
C GLY A 631 0.69 -17.56 -13.70
N TRP A 632 1.88 -17.94 -13.24
CA TRP A 632 2.94 -18.56 -14.05
C TRP A 632 3.12 -20.05 -13.74
N ALA A 633 2.49 -20.60 -12.69
CA ALA A 633 2.74 -21.93 -12.16
C ALA A 633 2.25 -23.13 -13.05
N GLY A 634 2.19 -22.98 -14.38
CA GLY A 634 1.90 -24.03 -15.37
C GLY A 634 3.13 -24.53 -16.14
N GLU A 635 2.97 -25.31 -17.22
CA GLU A 635 4.10 -25.77 -18.05
C GLU A 635 4.80 -24.58 -18.73
N GLU A 636 6.06 -24.34 -18.35
CA GLU A 636 6.86 -23.16 -18.70
C GLU A 636 6.89 -22.85 -20.21
N SER A 637 6.89 -23.88 -21.06
CA SER A 637 6.95 -23.73 -22.52
C SER A 637 5.66 -23.24 -23.19
N GLU A 638 4.49 -23.57 -22.64
CA GLU A 638 3.21 -23.15 -23.21
C GLU A 638 2.93 -21.67 -22.84
N PHE A 639 3.29 -21.29 -21.62
CA PHE A 639 3.14 -19.93 -21.10
C PHE A 639 4.19 -18.96 -21.65
N GLU A 640 5.46 -19.37 -21.82
CA GLU A 640 6.44 -18.52 -22.52
C GLU A 640 5.89 -18.08 -23.87
N HIS A 641 5.26 -18.97 -24.64
CA HIS A 641 4.69 -18.62 -25.95
C HIS A 641 3.51 -17.64 -25.87
N GLU A 642 2.58 -17.82 -24.92
CA GLU A 642 1.37 -16.98 -24.80
C GLU A 642 1.60 -15.63 -24.11
N TRP A 643 2.53 -15.55 -23.17
CA TRP A 643 2.64 -14.42 -22.25
C TRP A 643 3.87 -13.53 -22.43
N VAL A 644 4.95 -14.07 -22.99
CA VAL A 644 6.26 -13.39 -23.07
C VAL A 644 6.98 -13.63 -24.40
N GLY A 645 6.46 -14.53 -25.25
CA GLY A 645 7.06 -15.04 -26.47
C GLY A 645 6.40 -14.48 -27.73
N GLU A 646 6.65 -15.12 -28.87
CA GLU A 646 6.25 -14.62 -30.20
C GLU A 646 4.73 -14.50 -30.40
N GLY A 647 3.91 -15.14 -29.56
CA GLY A 647 2.45 -14.99 -29.57
C GLY A 647 1.93 -13.72 -28.89
N PHE A 648 2.75 -13.04 -28.07
CA PHE A 648 2.33 -11.84 -27.35
C PHE A 648 2.49 -10.60 -28.24
N VAL A 649 1.37 -9.97 -28.61
CA VAL A 649 1.37 -8.74 -29.42
C VAL A 649 1.90 -7.57 -28.57
N GLY A 650 3.05 -7.03 -28.95
CA GLY A 650 3.72 -5.97 -28.20
C GLY A 650 2.90 -4.67 -28.12
N ILE A 651 3.22 -3.82 -27.15
CA ILE A 651 2.52 -2.52 -26.93
C ILE A 651 2.44 -1.68 -28.22
N LYS A 652 3.54 -1.61 -28.97
CA LYS A 652 3.59 -0.82 -30.22
C LYS A 652 2.67 -1.33 -31.30
N GLU A 653 2.54 -2.64 -31.43
CA GLU A 653 1.65 -3.27 -32.41
C GLU A 653 0.19 -3.05 -31.99
N ARG A 654 -0.11 -3.16 -30.70
CA ARG A 654 -1.45 -2.85 -30.15
C ARG A 654 -1.83 -1.38 -30.23
N GLU A 655 -0.86 -0.46 -30.20
CA GLU A 655 -1.13 0.98 -30.39
C GLU A 655 -1.34 1.37 -31.85
N GLN A 656 -0.98 0.50 -32.81
CA GLN A 656 -1.19 0.72 -34.25
C GLN A 656 -2.48 0.09 -34.79
N LEU A 657 -3.03 -0.89 -34.07
CA LEU A 657 -4.34 -1.52 -34.31
C LEU A 657 -5.47 -0.68 -33.71
#